data_AF-A0AAU1RTE8-F1
#
_entry.id   AF-A0AAU1RTE8-F1
#
_cell.length_a   1.000
_cell.length_b   1.000
_cell.length_c   1.000
_cell.angle_alpha   90.00
_cell.angle_beta   90.00
_cell.angle_gamma   90.00
#
_symmetry.space_group_name_H-M   'P 1'
#
loop_
_entity.id
_entity.type
_entity.pdbx_description
1 polymer ?
#
loop_
_entity_poly.entity_id
_entity_poly.type
_entity_poly.pdbx_seq_one_letter_code
_entity_poly.pdbx_strand_id
1 'polypeptide(L)'
;MARRFSKSKTIDTRSEDEQQQDRSRRLRIVGPWAITALGPVLVEGGHLIVAGNPAALALATLGIAGTGAGLCKFLGHLDTKAKRDKDTVRLHQVNTITVTAAATLGTITGVDTAATAGAWAIGGIGLSLANNLWNSFHKKGSEKGASKWEKLESEIGLAKHELKEAHSNGKGTVLATIEAKDGATAEDLARRIPAMASALKLGKGRITHTVDDDDSSLITMRVQVADLLKEGFPWRGPSAFGASIGDVPIRTGRYEDGEDVLLNITGMLRDPGPLSNGNVEHAIAMGVNGAGKTQGNQLIITECGTRTEVSVIVIDCSKFMQDFGHVRHGIEWPIDKKDAARRFFKLLPNAIEKRTDHLAAKGMSKWEPGCGLNFLVVIGEEAADFAADNEHYQKVLRTARAAGIWILTSIQRATHNNMDTDSRANSPAGLCFGLRDGADAQYCLPDEAIDAGAWPQWGNRKPGYHYAAGLGIPEDRWHITARTELASKRDQADAITAGAAVRTPLDTITAEAFGDLYVNRTTYDAPLLPKEEGEDDTPQQAAPAPTAPATAPVAPAAPAYSGPPDEEMDGVDPDTMAREVEELNEMLQNVLDEDPEPGEYDHLRIEDEIEPPADDAPVFELGSDDSDKLTSEQGRQALYERLDQWVREGKNSFAPRDVTDIVIRVGLSDTKRWFYRQRDALLEAGVISEDESDEGFGKYDILRSPLS
;
A
#
# COMPACT_ATOMS: atom_id res chain seq x y z
N MET A 1 -76.52 6.13 -45.94
CA MET A 1 -75.84 7.38 -45.55
C MET A 1 -74.49 7.04 -44.94
N ALA A 2 -73.41 7.16 -45.70
CA ALA A 2 -72.05 6.80 -45.27
C ALA A 2 -71.36 7.99 -44.57
N ARG A 3 -70.83 7.75 -43.37
CA ARG A 3 -70.05 8.71 -42.57
C ARG A 3 -68.63 8.84 -43.16
N ARG A 4 -68.25 10.06 -43.57
CA ARG A 4 -66.86 10.46 -43.87
C ARG A 4 -66.06 10.53 -42.57
N PHE A 5 -65.02 9.72 -42.44
CA PHE A 5 -63.98 9.90 -41.44
C PHE A 5 -63.03 11.02 -41.89
N SER A 6 -62.98 12.11 -41.14
CA SER A 6 -61.96 13.16 -41.25
C SER A 6 -60.73 12.73 -40.44
N LYS A 7 -59.57 12.59 -41.10
CA LYS A 7 -58.28 12.35 -40.44
C LYS A 7 -57.80 13.66 -39.81
N SER A 8 -57.81 13.71 -38.48
CA SER A 8 -57.08 14.70 -37.69
C SER A 8 -55.58 14.64 -38.04
N LYS A 9 -55.01 15.75 -38.50
CA LYS A 9 -53.55 15.93 -38.59
C LYS A 9 -53.05 16.23 -37.18
N THR A 10 -52.35 15.28 -36.58
CA THR A 10 -51.59 15.51 -35.35
C THR A 10 -50.55 16.60 -35.61
N ILE A 11 -50.68 17.75 -34.93
CA ILE A 11 -49.72 18.85 -35.01
C ILE A 11 -48.47 18.38 -34.26
N ASP A 12 -47.35 18.27 -34.96
CA ASP A 12 -46.05 17.94 -34.38
C ASP A 12 -45.53 19.18 -33.64
N THR A 13 -45.43 19.10 -32.30
CA THR A 13 -45.06 20.21 -31.42
C THR A 13 -43.56 20.46 -31.31
N ARG A 14 -42.75 19.69 -32.07
CA ARG A 14 -41.29 19.83 -32.11
C ARG A 14 -40.86 21.01 -32.97
N SER A 15 -39.77 21.67 -32.60
CA SER A 15 -39.19 22.80 -33.37
C SER A 15 -38.84 22.37 -34.80
N GLU A 16 -38.78 23.32 -35.74
CA GLU A 16 -38.40 23.02 -37.14
C GLU A 16 -37.01 22.36 -37.22
N ASP A 17 -36.09 22.77 -36.35
CA ASP A 17 -34.76 22.19 -36.22
C ASP A 17 -34.79 20.74 -35.72
N GLU A 18 -35.61 20.42 -34.72
CA GLU A 18 -35.79 19.03 -34.26
C GLU A 18 -36.44 18.14 -35.32
N GLN A 19 -37.39 18.68 -36.09
CA GLN A 19 -38.01 17.95 -37.20
C GLN A 19 -37.00 17.72 -38.34
N GLN A 20 -36.13 18.68 -38.62
CA GLN A 20 -35.08 18.56 -39.62
C GLN A 20 -33.98 17.58 -39.19
N GLN A 21 -33.61 17.59 -37.91
CA GLN A 21 -32.69 16.60 -37.32
C GLN A 21 -33.28 15.19 -37.34
N ASP A 22 -34.55 14.99 -36.97
CA ASP A 22 -35.20 13.67 -37.00
C ASP A 22 -35.33 13.14 -38.44
N ARG A 23 -35.67 14.00 -39.41
CA ARG A 23 -35.67 13.62 -40.84
C ARG A 23 -34.28 13.21 -41.30
N SER A 24 -33.25 13.97 -40.95
CA SER A 24 -31.85 13.66 -41.31
C SER A 24 -31.37 12.34 -40.68
N ARG A 25 -31.77 12.07 -39.43
CA ARG A 25 -31.46 10.84 -38.71
C ARG A 25 -32.16 9.63 -39.33
N ARG A 26 -33.45 9.77 -39.67
CA ARG A 26 -34.20 8.72 -40.38
C ARG A 26 -33.58 8.43 -41.74
N LEU A 27 -33.17 9.44 -42.50
CA LEU A 27 -32.51 9.24 -43.80
C LEU A 27 -31.16 8.49 -43.66
N ARG A 28 -30.36 8.80 -42.64
CA ARG A 28 -29.06 8.13 -42.40
C ARG A 28 -29.20 6.66 -41.97
N ILE A 29 -30.23 6.35 -41.18
CA ILE A 29 -30.47 5.00 -40.68
C ILE A 29 -31.23 4.17 -41.72
N VAL A 30 -32.26 4.72 -42.36
CA VAL A 30 -33.14 3.98 -43.29
C VAL A 30 -32.55 3.89 -44.70
N GLY A 31 -31.68 4.83 -45.11
CA GLY A 31 -31.08 4.86 -46.44
C GLY A 31 -30.40 3.55 -46.88
N PRO A 32 -29.46 2.99 -46.09
CA PRO A 32 -28.80 1.72 -46.42
C PRO A 32 -29.78 0.54 -46.54
N TRP A 33 -30.83 0.52 -45.71
CA TRP A 33 -31.88 -0.50 -45.78
C TRP A 33 -32.73 -0.38 -47.04
N ALA A 34 -33.03 0.85 -47.47
CA ALA A 34 -33.73 1.09 -48.73
C ALA A 34 -32.90 0.62 -49.94
N ILE A 35 -31.58 0.85 -49.94
CA ILE A 35 -30.68 0.37 -50.98
C ILE A 35 -30.59 -1.17 -50.97
N THR A 36 -30.51 -1.77 -49.79
CA THR A 36 -30.48 -3.24 -49.65
C THR A 36 -31.76 -3.89 -50.17
N ALA A 37 -32.93 -3.30 -49.89
CA ALA A 37 -34.22 -3.84 -50.27
C ALA A 37 -34.61 -3.56 -51.74
N LEU A 38 -34.33 -2.35 -52.25
CA LEU A 38 -34.76 -1.92 -53.58
C LEU A 38 -33.67 -2.08 -54.65
N GLY A 39 -32.40 -2.15 -54.25
CA GLY A 39 -31.24 -2.28 -55.13
C GLY A 39 -31.28 -3.49 -56.07
N PRO A 40 -31.63 -4.70 -55.62
CA PRO A 40 -31.69 -5.89 -56.47
C PRO A 40 -32.59 -5.70 -57.69
N VAL A 41 -33.75 -5.06 -57.52
CA VAL A 41 -34.73 -4.85 -58.60
C VAL A 41 -34.15 -3.92 -59.68
N LEU A 42 -33.44 -2.87 -59.28
CA LEU A 42 -32.83 -1.92 -60.22
C LEU A 42 -31.64 -2.53 -60.96
N VAL A 43 -30.80 -3.30 -60.25
CA VAL A 43 -29.61 -3.94 -60.83
C VAL A 43 -30.00 -5.09 -61.75
N GLU A 44 -30.98 -5.90 -61.37
CA GLU A 44 -31.52 -6.98 -62.21
C GLU A 44 -32.19 -6.42 -63.48
N GLY A 45 -33.00 -5.36 -63.33
CA GLY A 45 -33.57 -4.67 -64.50
C GLY A 45 -32.49 -4.15 -65.45
N GLY A 46 -31.39 -3.61 -64.92
CA GLY A 46 -30.22 -3.20 -65.70
C GLY A 46 -29.54 -4.36 -66.41
N HIS A 47 -29.28 -5.47 -65.69
CA HIS A 47 -28.68 -6.70 -66.22
C HIS A 47 -29.49 -7.24 -67.41
N LEU A 48 -30.81 -7.39 -67.26
CA LEU A 48 -31.70 -7.93 -68.30
C LEU A 48 -31.70 -7.11 -69.60
N ILE A 49 -31.48 -5.79 -69.52
CA ILE A 49 -31.40 -4.91 -70.69
C ILE A 49 -30.10 -5.15 -71.49
N VAL A 50 -28.99 -5.48 -70.81
CA VAL A 50 -27.65 -5.52 -71.41
C VAL A 50 -27.05 -6.93 -71.55
N ALA A 51 -27.58 -7.93 -70.85
CA ALA A 51 -27.03 -9.29 -70.79
C ALA A 51 -26.97 -9.99 -72.15
N GLY A 52 -27.92 -9.69 -73.05
CA GLY A 52 -27.98 -10.27 -74.40
C GLY A 52 -26.92 -9.75 -75.37
N ASN A 53 -26.13 -8.74 -75.00
CA ASN A 53 -25.08 -8.17 -75.85
C ASN A 53 -23.77 -7.95 -75.04
N PRO A 54 -22.72 -8.75 -75.29
CA PRO A 54 -21.46 -8.65 -74.56
C PRO A 54 -20.80 -7.26 -74.60
N ALA A 55 -20.94 -6.52 -75.70
CA ALA A 55 -20.41 -5.16 -75.82
C ALA A 55 -21.21 -4.16 -74.98
N ALA A 56 -22.55 -4.30 -74.95
CA ALA A 56 -23.41 -3.45 -74.12
C ALA A 56 -23.18 -3.72 -72.63
N LEU A 57 -22.99 -4.99 -72.25
CA LEU A 57 -22.65 -5.40 -70.89
C LEU A 57 -21.30 -4.81 -70.43
N ALA A 58 -20.26 -4.90 -71.27
CA ALA A 58 -18.95 -4.32 -70.99
C ALA A 58 -18.99 -2.78 -70.86
N LEU A 59 -19.77 -2.10 -71.72
CA LEU A 59 -19.93 -0.64 -71.64
C LEU A 59 -20.75 -0.21 -70.42
N ALA A 60 -21.82 -0.94 -70.08
CA ALA A 60 -22.64 -0.65 -68.92
C ALA A 60 -21.85 -0.82 -67.62
N THR A 61 -21.06 -1.89 -67.51
CA THR A 61 -20.22 -2.15 -66.34
C THR A 61 -19.10 -1.13 -66.17
N LEU A 62 -18.41 -0.75 -67.26
CA LEU A 62 -17.44 0.34 -67.24
C LEU A 62 -18.10 1.68 -66.88
N GLY A 63 -19.31 1.95 -67.39
CA GLY A 63 -20.08 3.15 -67.08
C GLY A 63 -20.48 3.26 -65.61
N ILE A 64 -20.93 2.17 -65.00
CA ILE A 64 -21.31 2.12 -63.57
C ILE A 64 -20.06 2.30 -62.69
N ALA A 65 -18.98 1.58 -62.99
CA ALA A 65 -17.72 1.70 -62.24
C ALA A 65 -17.13 3.12 -62.34
N GLY A 66 -17.11 3.71 -63.54
CA GLY A 66 -16.64 5.08 -63.78
C GLY A 66 -17.50 6.14 -63.08
N THR A 67 -18.83 5.98 -63.13
CA THR A 67 -19.77 6.88 -62.43
C THR A 67 -19.59 6.80 -60.92
N GLY A 68 -19.43 5.60 -60.36
CA GLY A 68 -19.20 5.43 -58.92
C GLY A 68 -17.87 6.00 -58.44
N ALA A 69 -16.80 5.87 -59.22
CA ALA A 69 -15.53 6.53 -58.93
C ALA A 69 -15.65 8.07 -58.95
N GLY A 70 -16.37 8.62 -59.94
CA GLY A 70 -16.67 10.04 -60.01
C GLY A 70 -17.50 10.54 -58.82
N LEU A 71 -18.52 9.79 -58.43
CA LEU A 71 -19.38 10.12 -57.29
C LEU A 71 -18.61 10.06 -55.96
N CYS A 72 -17.75 9.06 -55.76
CA CYS A 72 -16.90 8.95 -54.57
C CYS A 72 -15.98 10.17 -54.42
N LYS A 73 -15.34 10.60 -55.52
CA LYS A 73 -14.49 11.81 -55.53
C LYS A 73 -15.30 13.09 -55.28
N PHE A 74 -16.49 13.19 -55.88
CA PHE A 74 -17.38 14.34 -55.70
C PHE A 74 -17.91 14.45 -54.27
N LEU A 75 -18.34 13.35 -53.66
CA LEU A 75 -18.78 13.30 -52.27
C LEU A 75 -17.64 13.67 -51.32
N GLY A 76 -16.43 13.16 -51.54
CA GLY A 76 -15.25 13.56 -50.76
C GLY A 76 -14.95 15.06 -50.86
N HIS A 77 -15.11 15.67 -52.05
CA HIS A 77 -14.96 17.12 -52.22
C HIS A 77 -16.04 17.91 -51.47
N LEU A 78 -17.31 17.48 -51.56
CA LEU A 78 -18.41 18.10 -50.82
C LEU A 78 -18.24 17.99 -49.31
N ASP A 79 -17.81 16.82 -48.82
CA ASP A 79 -17.57 16.58 -47.40
C ASP A 79 -16.42 17.45 -46.86
N THR A 80 -15.36 17.61 -47.65
CA THR A 80 -14.23 18.50 -47.31
C THR A 80 -14.70 19.96 -47.27
N LYS A 81 -15.50 20.41 -48.25
CA LYS A 81 -16.06 21.77 -48.29
C LYS A 81 -17.03 22.01 -47.12
N ALA A 82 -17.76 20.99 -46.70
CA ALA A 82 -18.66 21.02 -45.55
C ALA A 82 -17.96 20.82 -44.19
N LYS A 83 -16.62 20.73 -44.15
CA LYS A 83 -15.80 20.52 -42.95
C LYS A 83 -16.27 19.32 -42.10
N ARG A 84 -16.70 18.24 -42.74
CA ARG A 84 -17.11 17.00 -42.05
C ARG A 84 -15.88 16.29 -41.49
N ASP A 85 -16.06 15.55 -40.40
CA ASP A 85 -14.98 14.78 -39.78
C ASP A 85 -14.43 13.70 -40.73
N LYS A 86 -13.16 13.35 -40.55
CA LYS A 86 -12.43 12.42 -41.43
C LYS A 86 -13.07 11.03 -41.50
N ASP A 87 -13.77 10.62 -40.44
CA ASP A 87 -14.38 9.30 -40.36
C ASP A 87 -15.75 9.25 -41.04
N THR A 88 -16.55 10.31 -40.97
CA THR A 88 -17.75 10.49 -41.79
C THR A 88 -17.41 10.54 -43.28
N VAL A 89 -16.32 11.21 -43.65
CA VAL A 89 -15.81 11.22 -45.03
C VAL A 89 -15.46 9.79 -45.47
N ARG A 90 -14.74 9.03 -44.64
CA ARG A 90 -14.42 7.62 -44.92
C ARG A 90 -15.67 6.76 -45.05
N LEU A 91 -16.68 6.96 -44.19
CA LEU A 91 -17.94 6.22 -44.23
C LEU A 91 -18.70 6.46 -45.55
N HIS A 92 -18.81 7.72 -46.00
CA HIS A 92 -19.43 8.04 -47.28
C HIS A 92 -18.68 7.41 -48.45
N GLN A 93 -17.34 7.42 -48.42
CA GLN A 93 -16.50 6.79 -49.44
C GLN A 93 -16.67 5.27 -49.47
N VAL A 94 -16.61 4.61 -48.30
CA VAL A 94 -16.81 3.16 -48.17
C VAL A 94 -18.19 2.77 -48.69
N ASN A 95 -19.25 3.44 -48.24
CA ASN A 95 -20.61 3.16 -48.72
C ASN A 95 -20.75 3.34 -50.24
N THR A 96 -20.17 4.41 -50.80
CA THR A 96 -20.22 4.66 -52.25
C THR A 96 -19.46 3.59 -53.03
N ILE A 97 -18.28 3.19 -52.55
CA ILE A 97 -17.46 2.14 -53.17
C ILE A 97 -18.19 0.79 -53.11
N THR A 98 -18.73 0.41 -51.96
CA THR A 98 -19.43 -0.86 -51.77
C THR A 98 -20.69 -0.95 -52.62
N VAL A 99 -21.52 0.10 -52.66
CA VAL A 99 -22.73 0.14 -53.52
C VAL A 99 -22.35 0.08 -54.99
N THR A 100 -21.29 0.79 -55.41
CA THR A 100 -20.80 0.75 -56.80
C THR A 100 -20.29 -0.64 -57.18
N ALA A 101 -19.50 -1.27 -56.31
CA ALA A 101 -18.97 -2.61 -56.53
C ALA A 101 -20.10 -3.64 -56.62
N ALA A 102 -21.09 -3.57 -55.73
CA ALA A 102 -22.27 -4.43 -55.76
C ALA A 102 -23.07 -4.24 -57.05
N ALA A 103 -23.38 -2.99 -57.44
CA ALA A 103 -24.12 -2.71 -58.67
C ALA A 103 -23.36 -3.15 -59.93
N THR A 104 -22.03 -2.97 -59.96
CA THR A 104 -21.18 -3.43 -61.07
C THR A 104 -21.20 -4.96 -61.17
N LEU A 105 -21.02 -5.65 -60.05
CA LEU A 105 -21.02 -7.11 -59.99
C LEU A 105 -22.39 -7.69 -60.37
N GLY A 106 -23.48 -7.15 -59.82
CA GLY A 106 -24.83 -7.60 -60.15
C GLY A 106 -25.24 -7.31 -61.60
N THR A 107 -24.70 -6.24 -62.21
CA THR A 107 -24.88 -6.00 -63.65
C THR A 107 -24.18 -7.06 -64.49
N ILE A 108 -23.06 -7.63 -64.01
CA ILE A 108 -22.33 -8.71 -64.70
C ILE A 108 -23.04 -10.05 -64.52
N THR A 109 -23.39 -10.39 -63.27
CA THR A 109 -23.80 -11.75 -62.90
C THR A 109 -25.30 -11.98 -62.86
N GLY A 110 -26.11 -10.91 -62.86
CA GLY A 110 -27.50 -10.99 -62.45
C GLY A 110 -27.67 -11.21 -60.95
N VAL A 111 -28.91 -11.05 -60.48
CA VAL A 111 -29.38 -11.31 -59.10
C VAL A 111 -30.58 -12.28 -59.13
N ASP A 112 -30.78 -12.97 -60.25
CA ASP A 112 -31.90 -13.89 -60.52
C ASP A 112 -31.73 -15.27 -59.86
N THR A 113 -30.50 -15.65 -59.51
CA THR A 113 -30.21 -16.90 -58.81
C THR A 113 -30.25 -16.73 -57.29
N ALA A 114 -30.69 -17.78 -56.59
CA ALA A 114 -30.75 -17.78 -55.11
C ALA A 114 -29.37 -17.49 -54.46
N ALA A 115 -28.28 -17.87 -55.11
CA ALA A 115 -26.92 -17.61 -54.64
C ALA A 115 -26.51 -16.13 -54.74
N THR A 116 -26.82 -15.46 -55.86
CA THR A 116 -26.51 -14.04 -56.07
C THR A 116 -27.44 -13.12 -55.28
N ALA A 117 -28.74 -13.47 -55.21
CA ALA A 117 -29.69 -12.80 -54.32
C ALA A 117 -29.32 -12.96 -52.83
N GLY A 118 -28.89 -14.16 -52.43
CA GLY A 118 -28.40 -14.43 -51.08
C GLY A 118 -27.14 -13.62 -50.74
N ALA A 119 -26.16 -13.56 -51.65
CA ALA A 119 -24.94 -12.78 -51.47
C ALA A 119 -25.24 -11.27 -51.34
N TRP A 120 -26.17 -10.75 -52.15
CA TRP A 120 -26.62 -9.36 -52.04
C TRP A 120 -27.30 -9.07 -50.70
N ALA A 121 -28.21 -9.95 -50.28
CA ALA A 121 -28.93 -9.79 -49.02
C ALA A 121 -27.96 -9.82 -47.82
N ILE A 122 -27.03 -10.78 -47.78
CA ILE A 122 -26.04 -10.90 -46.69
C ILE A 122 -25.11 -9.69 -46.66
N GLY A 123 -24.58 -9.27 -47.82
CA GLY A 123 -23.71 -8.10 -47.93
C GLY A 123 -24.41 -6.79 -47.55
N GLY A 124 -25.63 -6.57 -48.05
CA GLY A 124 -26.42 -5.38 -47.76
C GLY A 124 -26.91 -5.30 -46.31
N ILE A 125 -27.31 -6.42 -45.71
CA ILE A 125 -27.64 -6.50 -44.27
C ILE A 125 -26.40 -6.21 -43.43
N GLY A 126 -25.25 -6.83 -43.75
CA GLY A 126 -23.99 -6.60 -43.06
C GLY A 126 -23.56 -5.12 -43.09
N LEU A 127 -23.64 -4.48 -44.27
CA LEU A 127 -23.33 -3.06 -44.43
C LEU A 127 -24.32 -2.16 -43.68
N SER A 128 -25.62 -2.47 -43.73
CA SER A 128 -26.66 -1.69 -43.04
C SER A 128 -26.53 -1.79 -41.52
N LEU A 129 -26.18 -2.97 -41.01
CA LEU A 129 -25.86 -3.17 -39.59
C LEU A 129 -24.59 -2.43 -39.21
N ALA A 130 -23.50 -2.54 -39.99
CA ALA A 130 -22.25 -1.83 -39.74
C ALA A 130 -22.45 -0.31 -39.72
N ASN A 131 -23.22 0.24 -40.66
CA ASN A 131 -23.54 1.67 -40.72
C ASN A 131 -24.42 2.11 -39.53
N ASN A 132 -25.37 1.30 -39.10
CA ASN A 132 -26.18 1.57 -37.90
C ASN A 132 -25.35 1.48 -36.61
N LEU A 133 -24.43 0.51 -36.53
CA LEU A 133 -23.53 0.31 -35.41
C LEU A 133 -22.54 1.48 -35.28
N TRP A 134 -21.94 1.88 -36.40
CA TRP A 134 -21.04 3.02 -36.51
C TRP A 134 -21.73 4.32 -36.05
N ASN A 135 -22.94 4.59 -36.56
CA ASN A 135 -23.73 5.76 -36.16
C ASN A 135 -24.16 5.74 -34.67
N SER A 136 -24.33 4.56 -34.07
CA SER A 136 -24.69 4.39 -32.66
C SER A 136 -23.47 4.56 -31.72
N PHE A 137 -22.30 4.09 -32.15
CA PHE A 137 -21.06 4.17 -31.37
C PHE A 137 -20.35 5.52 -31.48
N HIS A 138 -20.30 6.14 -32.67
CA HIS A 138 -19.68 7.47 -32.83
C HIS A 138 -20.43 8.57 -32.09
N LYS A 139 -21.75 8.46 -31.89
CA LYS A 139 -22.52 9.45 -31.11
C LYS A 139 -22.32 9.36 -29.60
N LYS A 140 -21.61 8.35 -29.10
CA LYS A 140 -21.22 8.26 -27.68
C LYS A 140 -19.86 8.88 -27.38
N GLY A 141 -19.10 9.31 -28.40
CA GLY A 141 -17.70 9.72 -28.26
C GLY A 141 -17.43 11.20 -27.96
N SER A 142 -18.31 12.15 -28.33
CA SER A 142 -17.98 13.59 -28.17
C SER A 142 -19.10 14.52 -27.67
N GLU A 143 -20.39 14.13 -27.66
CA GLU A 143 -21.48 15.05 -27.26
C GLU A 143 -21.88 14.98 -25.77
N LYS A 144 -21.50 13.92 -25.03
CA LYS A 144 -21.94 13.73 -23.62
C LYS A 144 -21.14 14.53 -22.59
N GLY A 145 -19.92 14.97 -22.92
CA GLY A 145 -19.11 15.83 -22.06
C GLY A 145 -19.61 17.28 -22.13
N ALA A 146 -19.67 17.84 -23.33
CA ALA A 146 -20.04 19.24 -23.56
C ALA A 146 -21.48 19.58 -23.13
N SER A 147 -22.48 18.76 -23.46
CA SER A 147 -23.89 19.03 -23.09
C SER A 147 -24.18 18.89 -21.60
N LYS A 148 -23.42 18.05 -20.88
CA LYS A 148 -23.49 17.99 -19.41
C LYS A 148 -22.75 19.16 -18.78
N TRP A 149 -21.69 19.65 -19.41
CA TRP A 149 -20.88 20.76 -18.92
C TRP A 149 -21.59 22.11 -19.09
N GLU A 150 -22.22 22.40 -20.23
CA GLU A 150 -23.06 23.60 -20.41
C GLU A 150 -24.24 23.64 -19.42
N LYS A 151 -24.81 22.46 -19.13
CA LYS A 151 -25.84 22.31 -18.11
C LYS A 151 -25.29 22.51 -16.68
N LEU A 152 -24.06 22.06 -16.44
CA LEU A 152 -23.38 22.26 -15.16
C LEU A 152 -22.97 23.73 -14.94
N GLU A 153 -22.52 24.41 -16.00
CA GLU A 153 -22.12 25.82 -15.99
C GLU A 153 -23.31 26.72 -15.65
N SER A 154 -24.48 26.43 -16.23
CA SER A 154 -25.74 27.13 -15.97
C SER A 154 -26.41 26.76 -14.65
N GLU A 155 -26.33 25.51 -14.18
CA GLU A 155 -26.95 25.08 -12.90
C GLU A 155 -26.06 25.33 -11.67
N ILE A 156 -24.74 25.39 -11.82
CA ILE A 156 -23.77 25.50 -10.71
C ILE A 156 -23.07 26.86 -10.68
N GLY A 157 -23.32 27.75 -11.65
CA GLY A 157 -22.88 29.15 -11.63
C GLY A 157 -21.37 29.32 -11.85
N LEU A 158 -20.78 28.52 -12.74
CA LEU A 158 -19.36 28.58 -13.11
C LEU A 158 -19.04 29.66 -14.15
N ALA A 159 -19.82 30.75 -14.21
CA ALA A 159 -19.74 31.77 -15.26
C ALA A 159 -18.37 32.47 -15.43
N LYS A 160 -17.42 32.23 -14.50
CA LYS A 160 -16.05 32.75 -14.53
C LYS A 160 -14.98 31.66 -14.77
N HIS A 161 -15.37 30.42 -15.05
CA HIS A 161 -14.48 29.29 -15.30
C HIS A 161 -14.82 28.68 -16.67
N GLU A 162 -14.03 28.99 -17.69
CA GLU A 162 -14.29 28.56 -19.06
C GLU A 162 -13.58 27.23 -19.36
N LEU A 163 -14.31 26.27 -19.93
CA LEU A 163 -13.72 25.01 -20.38
C LEU A 163 -12.94 25.23 -21.68
N LYS A 164 -11.61 25.09 -21.64
CA LYS A 164 -10.78 25.13 -22.85
C LYS A 164 -10.87 23.82 -23.62
N GLU A 165 -10.64 22.71 -22.94
CA GLU A 165 -10.58 21.40 -23.56
C GLU A 165 -11.09 20.32 -22.60
N ALA A 166 -11.81 19.32 -23.11
CA ALA A 166 -12.19 18.13 -22.35
C ALA A 166 -11.86 16.88 -23.16
N HIS A 167 -11.02 16.02 -22.59
CA HIS A 167 -10.65 14.76 -23.20
C HIS A 167 -11.00 13.60 -22.25
N SER A 168 -11.59 12.55 -22.83
CA SER A 168 -11.77 11.27 -22.13
C SER A 168 -10.54 10.42 -22.37
N ASN A 169 -9.97 9.84 -21.31
CA ASN A 169 -8.85 8.90 -21.45
C ASN A 169 -9.29 7.51 -21.95
N GLY A 170 -10.57 7.32 -22.29
CA GLY A 170 -11.14 6.04 -22.72
C GLY A 170 -11.27 5.00 -21.59
N LYS A 171 -10.82 5.35 -20.38
CA LYS A 171 -10.71 4.52 -19.19
C LYS A 171 -11.51 5.12 -18.02
N GLY A 172 -12.71 5.60 -18.30
CA GLY A 172 -13.65 6.03 -17.25
C GLY A 172 -13.32 7.35 -16.54
N THR A 173 -12.29 8.08 -16.97
CA THR A 173 -11.92 9.39 -16.43
C THR A 173 -11.99 10.46 -17.52
N VAL A 174 -12.54 11.62 -17.19
CA VAL A 174 -12.58 12.80 -18.04
C VAL A 174 -11.65 13.84 -17.45
N LEU A 175 -10.70 14.31 -18.25
CA LEU A 175 -9.81 15.41 -17.93
C LEU A 175 -10.29 16.65 -18.66
N ALA A 176 -10.46 17.74 -17.91
CA ALA A 176 -10.98 19.01 -18.38
C ALA A 176 -10.01 20.11 -17.99
N THR A 177 -9.49 20.84 -18.99
CA THR A 177 -8.69 22.04 -18.77
C THR A 177 -9.62 23.23 -18.69
N ILE A 178 -9.60 23.92 -17.55
CA ILE A 178 -10.44 25.06 -17.21
C ILE A 178 -9.54 26.29 -17.08
N GLU A 179 -9.95 27.40 -17.68
CA GLU A 179 -9.32 28.70 -17.48
C GLU A 179 -10.20 29.56 -16.56
N ALA A 180 -9.63 29.99 -15.44
CA ALA A 180 -10.25 30.95 -14.54
C ALA A 180 -10.16 32.37 -15.12
N LYS A 181 -11.29 33.06 -15.19
CA LYS A 181 -11.43 34.42 -15.71
C LYS A 181 -11.92 35.39 -14.64
N ASP A 182 -11.75 36.69 -14.89
CA ASP A 182 -12.28 37.77 -14.05
C ASP A 182 -11.91 37.65 -12.55
N GLY A 183 -10.67 37.25 -12.27
CA GLY A 183 -10.12 37.10 -10.93
C GLY A 183 -10.66 35.91 -10.13
N ALA A 184 -11.34 34.96 -10.79
CA ALA A 184 -11.71 33.69 -10.16
C ALA A 184 -10.47 32.83 -9.89
N THR A 185 -10.54 32.01 -8.85
CA THR A 185 -9.42 31.17 -8.38
C THR A 185 -9.73 29.69 -8.51
N ALA A 186 -8.71 28.84 -8.34
CA ALA A 186 -8.88 27.41 -8.16
C ALA A 186 -9.70 27.08 -6.91
N GLU A 187 -9.53 27.85 -5.84
CA GLU A 187 -10.29 27.68 -4.60
C GLU A 187 -11.80 27.93 -4.81
N ASP A 188 -12.16 28.90 -5.67
CA ASP A 188 -13.56 29.13 -6.05
C ASP A 188 -14.17 27.92 -6.77
N LEU A 189 -13.38 27.20 -7.59
CA LEU A 189 -13.79 25.96 -8.23
C LEU A 189 -13.88 24.82 -7.20
N ALA A 190 -12.88 24.69 -6.33
CA ALA A 190 -12.81 23.69 -5.27
C ALA A 190 -14.05 23.73 -4.36
N ARG A 191 -14.46 24.94 -3.93
CA ARG A 191 -15.67 25.16 -3.12
C ARG A 191 -16.97 24.69 -3.81
N ARG A 192 -16.98 24.57 -5.15
CA ARG A 192 -18.14 24.10 -5.94
C ARG A 192 -18.11 22.60 -6.22
N ILE A 193 -16.97 21.92 -6.05
CA ILE A 193 -16.82 20.47 -6.31
C ILE A 193 -17.94 19.63 -5.66
N PRO A 194 -18.35 19.84 -4.39
CA PRO A 194 -19.44 19.07 -3.79
C PRO A 194 -20.77 19.19 -4.54
N ALA A 195 -21.10 20.38 -5.03
CA ALA A 195 -22.29 20.62 -5.84
C ALA A 195 -22.18 19.95 -7.21
N MET A 196 -21.01 20.04 -7.85
CA MET A 196 -20.73 19.37 -9.14
C MET A 196 -20.85 17.86 -9.05
N ALA A 197 -20.26 17.25 -8.01
CA ALA A 197 -20.34 15.82 -7.76
C ALA A 197 -21.80 15.38 -7.56
N SER A 198 -22.60 16.16 -6.83
CA SER A 198 -24.02 15.90 -6.64
C SER A 198 -24.80 15.94 -7.97
N ALA A 199 -24.61 16.98 -8.77
CA ALA A 199 -25.30 17.16 -10.05
C ALA A 199 -24.93 16.05 -11.07
N LEU A 200 -23.66 15.64 -11.09
CA LEU A 200 -23.18 14.56 -11.94
C LEU A 200 -23.49 13.16 -11.39
N LYS A 201 -24.07 13.06 -10.18
CA LYS A 201 -24.33 11.82 -9.44
C LYS A 201 -23.07 10.97 -9.22
N LEU A 202 -21.98 11.65 -8.89
CA LEU A 202 -20.69 11.05 -8.58
C LEU A 202 -20.49 10.98 -7.06
N GLY A 203 -19.71 9.98 -6.61
CA GLY A 203 -19.32 9.90 -5.20
C GLY A 203 -18.36 11.03 -4.80
N LYS A 204 -18.20 11.25 -3.49
CA LYS A 204 -17.17 12.15 -2.95
C LYS A 204 -15.76 11.70 -3.40
N GLY A 205 -14.87 12.65 -3.68
CA GLY A 205 -13.50 12.40 -4.13
C GLY A 205 -13.36 11.94 -5.60
N ARG A 206 -14.47 11.91 -6.36
CA ARG A 206 -14.45 11.58 -7.81
C ARG A 206 -14.21 12.77 -8.72
N ILE A 207 -14.19 13.97 -8.15
CA ILE A 207 -13.79 15.17 -8.85
C ILE A 207 -12.60 15.72 -8.07
N THR A 208 -11.47 15.83 -8.74
CA THR A 208 -10.23 16.40 -8.23
C THR A 208 -9.77 17.50 -9.18
N HIS A 209 -8.84 18.33 -8.74
CA HIS A 209 -8.29 19.38 -9.58
C HIS A 209 -6.83 19.64 -9.23
N THR A 210 -6.06 20.08 -10.20
CA THR A 210 -4.71 20.62 -10.00
C THR A 210 -4.60 21.97 -10.67
N VAL A 211 -3.74 22.81 -10.14
CA VAL A 211 -3.41 24.12 -10.70
C VAL A 211 -2.09 23.99 -11.43
N ASP A 212 -1.94 24.68 -12.56
CA ASP A 212 -0.67 24.75 -13.27
C ASP A 212 0.31 25.66 -12.51
N ASP A 213 1.55 25.18 -12.32
CA ASP A 213 2.58 25.90 -11.55
C ASP A 213 3.04 27.20 -12.23
N ASP A 214 3.03 27.22 -13.56
CA ASP A 214 3.46 28.38 -14.35
C ASP A 214 2.31 29.39 -14.55
N ASP A 215 1.06 28.92 -14.61
CA ASP A 215 -0.13 29.76 -14.78
C ASP A 215 -1.31 29.31 -13.89
N SER A 216 -1.45 29.99 -12.74
CA SER A 216 -2.55 29.75 -11.78
C SER A 216 -3.98 29.94 -12.33
N SER A 217 -4.14 30.55 -13.52
CA SER A 217 -5.44 30.62 -14.19
C SER A 217 -5.83 29.32 -14.87
N LEU A 218 -4.86 28.45 -15.16
CA LEU A 218 -5.08 27.14 -15.78
C LEU A 218 -5.28 26.08 -14.69
N ILE A 219 -6.42 25.42 -14.75
CA ILE A 219 -6.83 24.40 -13.78
C ILE A 219 -7.14 23.12 -14.55
N THR A 220 -6.48 22.02 -14.21
CA THR A 220 -6.81 20.70 -14.73
C THR A 220 -7.78 20.02 -13.77
N MET A 221 -9.05 19.94 -14.16
CA MET A 221 -10.07 19.22 -13.42
C MET A 221 -10.21 17.78 -13.93
N ARG A 222 -10.19 16.82 -13.01
CA ARG A 222 -10.33 15.39 -13.30
C ARG A 222 -11.66 14.90 -12.74
N VAL A 223 -12.43 14.20 -13.57
CA VAL A 223 -13.76 13.65 -13.21
C VAL A 223 -13.78 12.15 -13.46
N GLN A 224 -13.84 11.37 -12.38
CA GLN A 224 -13.93 9.92 -12.40
C GLN A 224 -15.40 9.46 -12.59
N VAL A 225 -15.73 8.97 -13.78
CA VAL A 225 -17.08 8.51 -14.14
C VAL A 225 -17.28 7.03 -13.84
N ALA A 226 -16.23 6.21 -13.93
CA ALA A 226 -16.25 4.79 -13.58
C ALA A 226 -15.06 4.43 -12.69
N ASP A 227 -15.30 3.54 -11.72
CA ASP A 227 -14.25 3.08 -10.81
C ASP A 227 -13.57 1.84 -11.40
N LEU A 228 -12.48 2.06 -12.13
CA LEU A 228 -11.72 0.99 -12.77
C LEU A 228 -10.87 0.18 -11.79
N LEU A 229 -10.68 0.67 -10.57
CA LEU A 229 -9.89 0.01 -9.55
C LEU A 229 -10.71 -1.06 -8.80
N LYS A 230 -12.05 -1.10 -8.99
CA LYS A 230 -12.99 -1.88 -8.16
C LYS A 230 -12.71 -3.37 -8.12
N GLU A 231 -12.44 -3.98 -9.27
CA GLU A 231 -12.16 -5.41 -9.36
C GLU A 231 -10.75 -5.76 -8.84
N GLY A 232 -9.88 -4.75 -8.73
CA GLY A 232 -8.47 -4.94 -8.41
C GLY A 232 -7.69 -5.46 -9.61
N PHE A 233 -6.37 -5.52 -9.45
CA PHE A 233 -5.47 -6.03 -10.48
C PHE A 233 -4.67 -7.18 -9.90
N PRO A 234 -4.62 -8.35 -10.56
CA PRO A 234 -3.72 -9.41 -10.12
C PRO A 234 -2.28 -8.89 -10.18
N TRP A 235 -1.48 -9.26 -9.19
CA TRP A 235 -0.07 -8.93 -9.18
C TRP A 235 0.64 -9.57 -10.37
N ARG A 236 1.45 -8.75 -11.06
CA ARG A 236 2.14 -9.15 -12.29
C ARG A 236 3.48 -9.84 -12.04
N GLY A 237 3.81 -10.13 -10.79
CA GLY A 237 5.14 -10.54 -10.38
C GLY A 237 6.08 -9.35 -10.17
N PRO A 238 7.35 -9.61 -9.79
CA PRO A 238 8.34 -8.58 -9.48
C PRO A 238 8.59 -7.64 -10.66
N SER A 239 8.74 -6.35 -10.37
CA SER A 239 8.90 -5.32 -11.41
C SER A 239 10.24 -5.39 -12.15
N ALA A 240 11.32 -5.76 -11.47
CA ALA A 240 12.65 -5.90 -12.05
C ALA A 240 13.49 -6.94 -11.29
N PHE A 241 13.11 -8.21 -11.38
CA PHE A 241 13.77 -9.31 -10.69
C PHE A 241 15.30 -9.33 -10.96
N GLY A 242 16.09 -9.40 -9.89
CA GLY A 242 17.56 -9.46 -9.95
C GLY A 242 18.27 -8.13 -10.23
N ALA A 243 17.55 -7.05 -10.54
CA ALA A 243 18.13 -5.72 -10.67
C ALA A 243 18.52 -5.14 -9.30
N SER A 244 19.45 -4.19 -9.26
CA SER A 244 19.72 -3.42 -8.03
C SER A 244 18.48 -2.63 -7.64
N ILE A 245 18.24 -2.45 -6.35
CA ILE A 245 17.20 -1.56 -5.84
C ILE A 245 17.38 -0.12 -6.34
N GLY A 246 18.62 0.26 -6.68
CA GLY A 246 19.00 1.55 -7.22
C GLY A 246 18.90 1.68 -8.74
N ASP A 247 18.49 0.65 -9.47
CA ASP A 247 18.40 0.71 -10.93
C ASP A 247 17.12 1.40 -11.40
N VAL A 248 15.96 0.87 -11.00
CA VAL A 248 14.62 1.29 -11.44
C VAL A 248 13.63 1.33 -10.26
N PRO A 249 12.53 2.10 -10.35
CA PRO A 249 11.53 2.19 -9.28
C PRO A 249 10.91 0.84 -8.93
N ILE A 250 10.34 0.73 -7.71
CA ILE A 250 9.50 -0.43 -7.36
C ILE A 250 8.05 -0.17 -7.77
N ARG A 251 7.36 -1.22 -8.20
CA ARG A 251 5.95 -1.15 -8.60
C ARG A 251 5.05 -1.79 -7.54
N THR A 252 4.06 -1.06 -7.06
CA THR A 252 3.17 -1.54 -5.97
C THR A 252 1.70 -1.65 -6.38
N GLY A 253 1.29 -0.99 -7.46
CA GLY A 253 -0.12 -0.81 -7.76
C GLY A 253 -0.38 -0.22 -9.14
N ARG A 254 -1.64 0.20 -9.34
CA ARG A 254 -2.06 0.99 -10.49
C ARG A 254 -2.92 2.17 -10.06
N TYR A 255 -2.74 3.29 -10.74
CA TYR A 255 -3.63 4.43 -10.69
C TYR A 255 -4.93 4.14 -11.44
N GLU A 256 -5.98 4.93 -11.16
CA GLU A 256 -7.28 4.80 -11.83
C GLU A 256 -7.25 5.06 -13.34
N ASP A 257 -6.25 5.80 -13.83
CA ASP A 257 -5.99 5.99 -15.26
C ASP A 257 -5.27 4.80 -15.92
N GLY A 258 -4.93 3.79 -15.12
CA GLY A 258 -4.32 2.53 -15.51
C GLY A 258 -2.79 2.56 -15.59
N GLU A 259 -2.16 3.69 -15.28
CA GLU A 259 -0.70 3.80 -15.13
C GLU A 259 -0.23 3.09 -13.85
N ASP A 260 1.05 2.71 -13.81
CA ASP A 260 1.64 2.02 -12.67
C ASP A 260 1.94 2.98 -11.52
N VAL A 261 1.72 2.53 -10.28
CA VAL A 261 2.24 3.20 -9.08
C VAL A 261 3.69 2.77 -8.93
N LEU A 262 4.60 3.71 -9.17
CA LEU A 262 6.04 3.54 -9.05
C LEU A 262 6.55 4.35 -7.86
N LEU A 263 7.44 3.77 -7.05
CA LEU A 263 8.02 4.42 -5.88
C LEU A 263 9.55 4.49 -6.01
N ASN A 264 10.14 5.68 -5.81
CA ASN A 264 11.58 5.88 -5.68
C ASN A 264 11.97 5.92 -4.20
N ILE A 265 12.05 4.74 -3.57
CA ILE A 265 12.38 4.65 -2.13
C ILE A 265 13.84 5.03 -1.81
N THR A 266 14.74 4.93 -2.80
CA THR A 266 16.16 5.26 -2.63
C THR A 266 16.44 6.75 -2.76
N GLY A 267 15.51 7.52 -3.35
CA GLY A 267 15.72 8.90 -3.79
C GLY A 267 16.73 9.03 -4.93
N MET A 268 17.40 7.95 -5.34
CA MET A 268 18.47 7.94 -6.33
C MET A 268 18.41 6.65 -7.15
N LEU A 269 17.89 6.76 -8.37
CA LEU A 269 17.79 5.69 -9.36
C LEU A 269 18.63 6.00 -10.59
N ARG A 270 19.20 4.96 -11.21
CA ARG A 270 19.90 5.09 -12.51
C ARG A 270 18.94 5.38 -13.65
N ASP A 271 17.76 4.76 -13.61
CA ASP A 271 16.64 5.01 -14.53
C ASP A 271 15.36 5.23 -13.70
N PRO A 272 15.06 6.50 -13.32
CA PRO A 272 13.88 6.80 -12.52
C PRO A 272 12.56 6.73 -13.31
N GLY A 273 12.62 6.56 -14.64
CA GLY A 273 11.43 6.60 -15.50
C GLY A 273 10.65 7.91 -15.35
N PRO A 274 9.36 7.88 -14.98
CA PRO A 274 8.55 9.08 -14.77
C PRO A 274 8.76 9.75 -13.40
N LEU A 275 9.54 9.15 -12.51
CA LEU A 275 9.82 9.70 -11.19
C LEU A 275 11.01 10.68 -11.22
N SER A 276 11.11 11.50 -10.20
CA SER A 276 12.29 12.35 -9.96
C SER A 276 13.28 11.69 -8.99
N ASN A 277 14.55 12.06 -9.12
CA ASN A 277 15.58 11.80 -8.12
C ASN A 277 15.69 12.99 -7.15
N GLY A 278 16.13 12.71 -5.92
CA GLY A 278 16.24 13.67 -4.84
C GLY A 278 17.00 13.07 -3.65
N ASN A 279 16.43 13.24 -2.46
CA ASN A 279 16.90 12.59 -1.24
C ASN A 279 15.97 11.42 -0.89
N VAL A 280 16.41 10.54 0.00
CA VAL A 280 15.52 9.54 0.58
C VAL A 280 14.38 10.25 1.33
N GLU A 281 13.14 9.88 1.03
CA GLU A 281 11.95 10.42 1.68
C GLU A 281 11.32 9.32 2.53
N HIS A 282 11.54 9.37 3.85
CA HIS A 282 10.81 8.50 4.80
C HIS A 282 9.30 8.69 4.62
N ALA A 283 8.55 7.61 4.78
CA ALA A 283 7.15 7.58 4.44
C ALA A 283 6.27 7.17 5.63
N ILE A 284 5.05 7.71 5.66
CA ILE A 284 3.98 7.25 6.55
C ILE A 284 2.99 6.42 5.74
N ALA A 285 2.64 5.22 6.21
CA ALA A 285 1.51 4.46 5.68
C ALA A 285 0.34 4.54 6.66
N MET A 286 -0.74 5.24 6.29
CA MET A 286 -1.89 5.48 7.16
C MET A 286 -3.18 4.86 6.64
N GLY A 287 -4.09 4.42 7.52
CA GLY A 287 -5.28 3.67 7.13
C GLY A 287 -5.92 2.92 8.29
N VAL A 288 -7.24 2.70 8.27
CA VAL A 288 -7.90 1.85 9.27
C VAL A 288 -7.54 0.36 9.10
N ASN A 289 -7.86 -0.47 10.09
CA ASN A 289 -7.70 -1.91 9.97
C ASN A 289 -8.54 -2.48 8.81
N GLY A 290 -7.92 -3.35 8.00
CA GLY A 290 -8.53 -3.87 6.77
C GLY A 290 -8.51 -2.92 5.56
N ALA A 291 -7.91 -1.72 5.66
CA ALA A 291 -7.79 -0.80 4.52
C ALA A 291 -6.76 -1.25 3.46
N GLY A 292 -5.91 -2.23 3.77
CA GLY A 292 -4.92 -2.79 2.84
C GLY A 292 -3.47 -2.29 3.02
N LYS A 293 -3.17 -1.57 4.12
CA LYS A 293 -1.80 -1.10 4.42
C LYS A 293 -0.76 -2.23 4.40
N THR A 294 -1.00 -3.25 5.20
CA THR A 294 -0.12 -4.41 5.38
C THR A 294 0.11 -5.14 4.05
N GLN A 295 -0.91 -5.24 3.19
CA GLN A 295 -0.75 -5.80 1.84
C GLN A 295 0.18 -4.95 0.95
N GLY A 296 0.08 -3.62 1.04
CA GLY A 296 1.02 -2.71 0.38
C GLY A 296 2.46 -2.92 0.87
N ASN A 297 2.65 -3.02 2.19
CA ASN A 297 3.96 -3.23 2.80
C ASN A 297 4.55 -4.60 2.39
N GLN A 298 3.73 -5.65 2.37
CA GLN A 298 4.12 -6.97 1.87
C GLN A 298 4.63 -6.94 0.42
N LEU A 299 4.00 -6.17 -0.47
CA LEU A 299 4.48 -6.00 -1.84
C LEU A 299 5.81 -5.25 -1.91
N ILE A 300 6.00 -4.20 -1.09
CA ILE A 300 7.29 -3.49 -0.99
C ILE A 300 8.39 -4.46 -0.53
N ILE A 301 8.12 -5.29 0.48
CA ILE A 301 9.05 -6.33 0.95
C ILE A 301 9.33 -7.34 -0.15
N THR A 302 8.32 -7.77 -0.90
CA THR A 302 8.47 -8.74 -2.00
C THR A 302 9.31 -8.16 -3.14
N GLU A 303 9.08 -6.90 -3.52
CA GLU A 303 9.93 -6.19 -4.48
C GLU A 303 11.37 -6.15 -3.97
N CYS A 304 11.63 -5.70 -2.74
CA CYS A 304 12.98 -5.68 -2.18
C CYS A 304 13.62 -7.08 -2.11
N GLY A 305 12.86 -8.10 -1.71
CA GLY A 305 13.30 -9.48 -1.57
C GLY A 305 13.67 -10.16 -2.90
N THR A 306 13.37 -9.53 -4.03
CA THR A 306 13.70 -9.97 -5.40
C THR A 306 14.72 -9.07 -6.10
N ARG A 307 15.35 -8.15 -5.37
CA ARG A 307 16.35 -7.18 -5.86
C ARG A 307 17.70 -7.39 -5.18
N THR A 308 18.72 -6.72 -5.69
CA THR A 308 20.08 -6.69 -5.12
C THR A 308 20.39 -5.33 -4.51
N GLU A 309 21.47 -5.24 -3.73
CA GLU A 309 21.89 -4.03 -3.00
C GLU A 309 20.83 -3.50 -2.02
N VAL A 310 20.03 -4.39 -1.42
CA VAL A 310 18.99 -4.03 -0.43
C VAL A 310 18.91 -5.06 0.68
N SER A 311 18.69 -4.56 1.91
CA SER A 311 18.38 -5.39 3.08
C SER A 311 17.12 -4.86 3.75
N VAL A 312 16.21 -5.77 4.13
CA VAL A 312 14.90 -5.44 4.68
C VAL A 312 14.84 -5.76 6.17
N ILE A 313 14.49 -4.77 6.98
CA ILE A 313 14.24 -4.88 8.41
C ILE A 313 12.75 -4.64 8.62
N VAL A 314 12.08 -5.53 9.35
CA VAL A 314 10.65 -5.40 9.64
C VAL A 314 10.44 -5.44 11.14
N ILE A 315 9.76 -4.43 11.66
CA ILE A 315 9.39 -4.30 13.06
C ILE A 315 7.87 -4.47 13.14
N ASP A 316 7.40 -5.55 13.77
CA ASP A 316 5.97 -5.79 14.06
C ASP A 316 5.87 -6.55 15.38
N CYS A 317 5.59 -5.82 16.45
CA CYS A 317 5.59 -6.37 17.81
C CYS A 317 4.32 -7.15 18.17
N SER A 318 3.36 -7.27 17.24
CA SER A 318 2.02 -7.78 17.54
C SER A 318 1.63 -8.98 16.69
N LYS A 319 1.93 -8.95 15.38
CA LYS A 319 1.35 -9.86 14.39
C LYS A 319 2.33 -10.31 13.31
N PHE A 320 3.64 -10.25 13.59
CA PHE A 320 4.69 -10.54 12.60
C PHE A 320 4.44 -11.83 11.81
N MET A 321 4.17 -12.95 12.49
CA MET A 321 3.94 -14.24 11.82
C MET A 321 2.65 -14.28 11.00
N GLN A 322 1.61 -13.56 11.43
CA GLN A 322 0.34 -13.49 10.71
C GLN A 322 0.45 -12.63 9.44
N ASP A 323 1.14 -11.50 9.56
CA ASP A 323 1.20 -10.45 8.55
C ASP A 323 2.35 -10.67 7.56
N PHE A 324 3.50 -11.17 8.01
CA PHE A 324 4.70 -11.34 7.18
C PHE A 324 5.23 -12.78 7.15
N GLY A 325 4.57 -13.74 7.80
CA GLY A 325 5.03 -15.13 7.87
C GLY A 325 5.35 -15.76 6.51
N HIS A 326 4.56 -15.47 5.48
CA HIS A 326 4.78 -16.02 4.13
C HIS A 326 5.96 -15.38 3.38
N VAL A 327 6.43 -14.21 3.83
CA VAL A 327 7.59 -13.48 3.26
C VAL A 327 8.79 -13.43 4.21
N ARG A 328 8.71 -14.08 5.38
CA ARG A 328 9.67 -13.91 6.48
C ARG A 328 11.12 -14.27 6.15
N HIS A 329 11.33 -15.21 5.23
CA HIS A 329 12.66 -15.59 4.72
C HIS A 329 13.23 -14.60 3.69
N GLY A 330 12.43 -13.60 3.33
CA GLY A 330 12.84 -12.41 2.61
C GLY A 330 13.43 -11.30 3.49
N ILE A 331 13.19 -11.37 4.80
CA ILE A 331 13.48 -10.30 5.75
C ILE A 331 14.83 -10.58 6.42
N GLU A 332 15.76 -9.64 6.30
CA GLU A 332 17.12 -9.73 6.86
C GLU A 332 17.10 -9.69 8.40
N TRP A 333 16.24 -8.82 8.96
CA TRP A 333 16.10 -8.66 10.40
C TRP A 333 14.63 -8.46 10.80
N PRO A 334 13.93 -9.54 11.18
CA PRO A 334 12.62 -9.49 11.81
C PRO A 334 12.73 -9.12 13.29
N ILE A 335 11.94 -8.14 13.73
CA ILE A 335 11.88 -7.65 15.11
C ILE A 335 10.42 -7.72 15.57
N ASP A 336 10.13 -8.66 16.47
CA ASP A 336 8.78 -9.00 16.91
C ASP A 336 8.50 -8.65 18.38
N LYS A 337 9.41 -7.92 19.04
CA LYS A 337 9.28 -7.49 20.44
C LYS A 337 9.62 -6.01 20.61
N LYS A 338 8.89 -5.34 21.51
CA LYS A 338 9.03 -3.89 21.78
C LYS A 338 10.43 -3.53 22.30
N ASP A 339 10.98 -4.34 23.19
CA ASP A 339 12.31 -4.15 23.76
C ASP A 339 13.41 -4.28 22.68
N ALA A 340 13.26 -5.23 21.75
CA ALA A 340 14.16 -5.38 20.61
C ALA A 340 14.06 -4.20 19.63
N ALA A 341 12.85 -3.70 19.36
CA ALA A 341 12.64 -2.50 18.53
C ALA A 341 13.31 -1.26 19.13
N ARG A 342 13.16 -1.05 20.44
CA ARG A 342 13.84 0.04 21.17
C ARG A 342 15.36 -0.07 21.05
N ARG A 343 15.94 -1.25 21.32
CA ARG A 343 17.40 -1.47 21.18
C ARG A 343 17.89 -1.23 19.76
N PHE A 344 17.11 -1.64 18.76
CA PHE A 344 17.42 -1.36 17.35
C PHE A 344 17.53 0.15 17.09
N PHE A 345 16.56 0.96 17.50
CA PHE A 345 16.62 2.42 17.32
C PHE A 345 17.71 3.10 18.14
N LYS A 346 18.11 2.55 19.30
CA LYS A 346 19.27 3.02 20.07
C LYS A 346 20.59 2.78 19.34
N LEU A 347 20.74 1.65 18.65
CA LEU A 347 21.99 1.28 17.97
C LEU A 347 22.08 1.81 16.53
N LEU A 348 20.95 2.05 15.87
CA LEU A 348 20.89 2.54 14.49
C LEU A 348 21.70 3.84 14.24
N PRO A 349 21.79 4.83 15.15
CA PRO A 349 22.69 5.97 15.00
C PRO A 349 24.17 5.61 14.77
N ASN A 350 24.68 4.56 15.42
CA ASN A 350 26.05 4.08 15.19
C ASN A 350 26.20 3.53 13.77
N ALA A 351 25.23 2.71 13.32
CA ALA A 351 25.20 2.22 11.95
C ALA A 351 25.12 3.38 10.92
N ILE A 352 24.32 4.41 11.20
CA ILE A 352 24.26 5.63 10.38
C ILE A 352 25.64 6.29 10.29
N GLU A 353 26.31 6.51 11.42
CA GLU A 353 27.64 7.13 11.47
C GLU A 353 28.66 6.34 10.62
N LYS A 354 28.78 5.02 10.86
CA LYS A 354 29.71 4.16 10.10
C LYS A 354 29.43 4.13 8.61
N ARG A 355 28.15 4.13 8.22
CA ARG A 355 27.75 4.19 6.82
C ARG A 355 28.11 5.54 6.21
N THR A 356 27.88 6.65 6.91
CA THR A 356 28.26 7.99 6.42
C THR A 356 29.77 8.18 6.33
N ASP A 357 30.55 7.62 7.25
CA ASP A 357 32.02 7.64 7.19
C ASP A 357 32.53 6.91 5.94
N HIS A 358 31.96 5.75 5.62
CA HIS A 358 32.29 5.02 4.41
C HIS A 358 31.95 5.79 3.13
N LEU A 359 30.79 6.43 3.09
CA LEU A 359 30.40 7.28 1.95
C LEU A 359 31.34 8.49 1.82
N ALA A 360 31.66 9.16 2.93
CA ALA A 360 32.58 10.28 2.96
C ALA A 360 33.98 9.90 2.48
N ALA A 361 34.50 8.73 2.90
CA ALA A 361 35.78 8.20 2.43
C ALA A 361 35.82 7.95 0.92
N LYS A 362 34.65 7.76 0.28
CA LYS A 362 34.50 7.64 -1.18
C LYS A 362 34.13 8.94 -1.88
N GLY A 363 34.09 10.06 -1.17
CA GLY A 363 33.69 11.36 -1.71
C GLY A 363 32.20 11.48 -2.04
N MET A 364 31.36 10.61 -1.47
CA MET A 364 29.92 10.59 -1.68
C MET A 364 29.21 11.31 -0.53
N SER A 365 28.26 12.19 -0.86
CA SER A 365 27.46 12.92 0.14
C SER A 365 26.23 12.16 0.62
N LYS A 366 25.82 11.14 -0.14
CA LYS A 366 24.68 10.27 0.14
C LYS A 366 24.89 8.91 -0.50
N TRP A 367 24.05 7.94 -0.12
CA TRP A 367 24.01 6.64 -0.78
C TRP A 367 23.68 6.78 -2.26
N GLU A 368 24.44 6.07 -3.09
CA GLU A 368 24.21 5.93 -4.52
C GLU A 368 24.36 4.45 -4.92
N PRO A 369 23.66 3.99 -5.97
CA PRO A 369 23.71 2.60 -6.42
C PRO A 369 25.15 2.18 -6.79
N GLY A 370 25.67 1.11 -6.21
CA GLY A 370 27.07 0.68 -6.40
C GLY A 370 28.09 1.27 -5.40
N CYS A 371 27.66 2.03 -4.39
CA CYS A 371 28.56 2.55 -3.35
C CYS A 371 29.15 1.46 -2.42
N GLY A 372 28.68 0.22 -2.53
CA GLY A 372 29.13 -0.93 -1.74
C GLY A 372 28.47 -1.07 -0.37
N LEU A 373 27.43 -0.28 -0.09
CA LEU A 373 26.52 -0.48 1.03
C LEU A 373 25.18 -0.96 0.48
N ASN A 374 24.53 -1.91 1.16
CA ASN A 374 23.13 -2.21 0.85
C ASN A 374 22.26 -1.03 1.25
N PHE A 375 21.24 -0.72 0.47
CA PHE A 375 20.18 0.17 0.90
C PHE A 375 19.36 -0.50 2.00
N LEU A 376 19.12 0.18 3.12
CA LEU A 376 18.32 -0.38 4.21
C LEU A 376 16.87 0.06 4.09
N VAL A 377 15.97 -0.91 4.04
CA VAL A 377 14.51 -0.69 4.08
C VAL A 377 14.00 -1.12 5.44
N VAL A 378 13.58 -0.16 6.26
CA VAL A 378 13.00 -0.40 7.58
C VAL A 378 11.50 -0.18 7.50
N ILE A 379 10.71 -1.23 7.73
CA ILE A 379 9.25 -1.14 7.76
C ILE A 379 8.80 -1.39 9.19
N GLY A 380 8.20 -0.37 9.80
CA GLY A 380 7.61 -0.45 11.12
C GLY A 380 6.10 -0.56 11.03
N GLU A 381 5.55 -1.75 11.28
CA GLU A 381 4.11 -2.02 11.35
C GLU A 381 3.58 -1.72 12.76
N GLU A 382 2.40 -1.09 12.82
CA GLU A 382 1.78 -0.59 14.05
C GLU A 382 2.76 0.27 14.88
N ALA A 383 3.30 1.31 14.22
CA ALA A 383 4.37 2.12 14.78
C ALA A 383 4.03 2.86 16.07
N ALA A 384 2.75 2.97 16.45
CA ALA A 384 2.35 3.56 17.73
C ALA A 384 3.05 2.88 18.93
N ASP A 385 3.40 1.59 18.80
CA ASP A 385 4.06 0.83 19.86
C ASP A 385 5.51 1.24 20.15
N PHE A 386 6.19 1.92 19.23
CA PHE A 386 7.62 2.27 19.37
C PHE A 386 8.00 3.67 18.88
N ALA A 387 7.14 4.34 18.10
CA ALA A 387 7.35 5.71 17.62
C ALA A 387 6.82 6.75 18.61
N ALA A 388 5.82 6.41 19.42
CA ALA A 388 5.35 7.27 20.50
C ALA A 388 6.47 7.44 21.55
N ASP A 389 6.75 8.70 21.90
CA ASP A 389 7.68 9.09 22.96
C ASP A 389 9.11 8.49 22.85
N ASN A 390 9.60 8.29 21.62
CA ASN A 390 10.93 7.73 21.36
C ASN A 390 11.88 8.76 20.72
N GLU A 391 12.73 9.38 21.54
CA GLU A 391 13.71 10.40 21.08
C GLU A 391 14.70 9.82 20.05
N HIS A 392 15.09 8.56 20.20
CA HIS A 392 16.01 7.89 19.27
C HIS A 392 15.37 7.72 17.88
N TYR A 393 14.09 7.36 17.83
CA TYR A 393 13.35 7.23 16.58
C TYR A 393 13.29 8.57 15.83
N GLN A 394 12.94 9.66 16.53
CA GLN A 394 12.90 11.01 15.97
C GLN A 394 14.29 11.47 15.46
N LYS A 395 15.37 11.18 16.21
CA LYS A 395 16.75 11.46 15.80
C LYS A 395 17.14 10.68 14.55
N VAL A 396 16.80 9.39 14.48
CA VAL A 396 17.08 8.52 13.34
C VAL A 396 16.45 9.06 12.05
N LEU A 397 15.18 9.46 12.08
CA LEU A 397 14.48 10.00 10.90
C LEU A 397 15.17 11.26 10.31
N ARG A 398 15.87 12.04 11.14
CA ARG A 398 16.64 13.20 10.67
C ARG A 398 17.93 12.80 9.93
N THR A 399 18.63 11.78 10.42
CA THR A 399 20.00 11.47 9.97
C THR A 399 20.10 10.29 9.00
N ALA A 400 19.07 9.43 8.94
CA ALA A 400 19.08 8.18 8.18
C ALA A 400 19.16 8.35 6.64
N ARG A 401 18.61 9.43 6.10
CA ARG A 401 18.46 9.65 4.65
C ARG A 401 19.78 9.57 3.88
N ALA A 402 20.81 10.30 4.32
CA ALA A 402 22.11 10.33 3.65
C ALA A 402 22.84 8.98 3.74
N ALA A 403 22.61 8.21 4.81
CA ALA A 403 23.18 6.89 5.01
C ALA A 403 22.53 5.80 4.15
N GLY A 404 21.56 6.12 3.29
CA GLY A 404 20.87 5.14 2.44
C GLY A 404 19.96 4.22 3.24
N ILE A 405 19.18 4.81 4.15
CA ILE A 405 18.21 4.10 4.98
C ILE A 405 16.85 4.76 4.75
N TRP A 406 15.89 3.98 4.26
CA TRP A 406 14.49 4.39 4.14
C TRP A 406 13.67 3.75 5.25
N ILE A 407 12.70 4.52 5.77
CA ILE A 407 11.87 4.13 6.90
C ILE A 407 10.42 4.35 6.49
N LEU A 408 9.63 3.29 6.56
CA LEU A 408 8.18 3.31 6.38
C LEU A 408 7.50 3.10 7.72
N THR A 409 6.72 4.08 8.13
CA THR A 409 6.03 4.11 9.42
C THR A 409 4.56 3.81 9.17
N SER A 410 4.17 2.55 9.36
CA SER A 410 2.81 2.08 9.14
C SER A 410 2.01 2.20 10.44
N ILE A 411 0.94 3.00 10.41
CA ILE A 411 0.18 3.37 11.60
C ILE A 411 -1.30 3.56 11.25
N GLN A 412 -2.21 3.34 12.21
CA GLN A 412 -3.63 3.58 11.94
C GLN A 412 -3.95 5.07 11.81
N ARG A 413 -3.33 5.90 12.65
CA ARG A 413 -3.52 7.35 12.68
C ARG A 413 -2.29 8.04 13.30
N ALA A 414 -1.60 8.90 12.56
CA ALA A 414 -0.39 9.60 13.02
C ALA A 414 -0.71 10.91 13.75
N THR A 415 -1.65 10.89 14.70
CA THR A 415 -1.84 12.01 15.62
C THR A 415 -0.61 12.22 16.50
N HIS A 416 -0.46 13.40 17.10
CA HIS A 416 0.67 13.75 17.98
C HIS A 416 0.97 12.71 19.08
N ASN A 417 -0.04 12.05 19.65
CA ASN A 417 0.14 11.01 20.68
C ASN A 417 0.76 9.71 20.15
N ASN A 418 0.61 9.44 18.85
CA ASN A 418 1.09 8.19 18.24
C ASN A 418 2.37 8.41 17.43
N MET A 419 2.63 9.64 17.01
CA MET A 419 3.81 10.09 16.30
C MET A 419 3.94 11.59 16.51
N ASP A 420 5.04 12.04 17.09
CA ASP A 420 5.26 13.47 17.35
C ASP A 420 5.38 14.26 16.02
N THR A 421 5.21 15.58 16.12
CA THR A 421 5.19 16.46 14.95
C THR A 421 6.52 16.48 14.21
N ASP A 422 7.65 16.37 14.89
CA ASP A 422 8.96 16.40 14.24
C ASP A 422 9.27 15.08 13.54
N SER A 423 8.86 13.95 14.11
CA SER A 423 8.92 12.65 13.42
C SER A 423 8.09 12.70 12.14
N ARG A 424 6.88 13.26 12.18
CA ARG A 424 6.05 13.44 10.97
C ARG A 424 6.71 14.37 9.95
N ALA A 425 7.26 15.51 10.40
CA ALA A 425 7.95 16.44 9.51
C ALA A 425 9.19 15.80 8.84
N ASN A 426 9.79 14.79 9.47
CA ASN A 426 10.87 13.99 8.88
C ASN A 426 10.40 12.81 8.03
N SER A 427 9.09 12.64 7.83
CA SER A 427 8.49 11.63 6.96
C SER A 427 7.61 12.29 5.91
N PRO A 428 8.20 13.03 4.94
CA PRO A 428 7.45 13.85 4.00
C PRO A 428 6.62 13.06 2.98
N ALA A 429 6.91 11.77 2.78
CA ALA A 429 6.17 10.93 1.88
C ALA A 429 4.97 10.24 2.57
N GLY A 430 3.93 9.96 1.80
CA GLY A 430 2.68 9.41 2.32
C GLY A 430 2.09 8.32 1.44
N LEU A 431 1.72 7.19 2.05
CA LEU A 431 0.86 6.15 1.48
C LEU A 431 -0.45 6.13 2.27
N CYS A 432 -1.43 6.92 1.83
CA CYS A 432 -2.67 7.11 2.58
C CYS A 432 -3.78 6.20 2.06
N PHE A 433 -4.01 5.09 2.77
CA PHE A 433 -5.11 4.16 2.55
C PHE A 433 -6.42 4.67 3.17
N GLY A 434 -7.47 3.87 3.10
CA GLY A 434 -8.80 4.24 3.57
C GLY A 434 -8.85 4.64 5.05
N LEU A 435 -9.34 5.84 5.32
CA LEU A 435 -9.57 6.43 6.64
C LEU A 435 -11.06 6.47 6.99
N ARG A 436 -11.37 6.56 8.29
CA ARG A 436 -12.76 6.76 8.77
C ARG A 436 -13.22 8.20 8.54
N ASP A 437 -12.34 9.14 8.85
CA ASP A 437 -12.49 10.56 8.52
C ASP A 437 -11.49 10.91 7.41
N GLY A 438 -11.95 11.54 6.34
CA GLY A 438 -11.08 11.96 5.25
C GLY A 438 -10.14 13.09 5.66
N ALA A 439 -10.53 13.91 6.64
CA ALA A 439 -9.70 15.00 7.15
C ALA A 439 -8.43 14.51 7.86
N ASP A 440 -8.39 13.27 8.33
CA ASP A 440 -7.18 12.67 8.92
C ASP A 440 -6.06 12.47 7.88
N ALA A 441 -6.34 12.65 6.58
CA ALA A 441 -5.34 12.59 5.52
C ALA A 441 -4.21 13.63 5.70
N GLN A 442 -4.49 14.76 6.35
CA GLN A 442 -3.51 15.81 6.70
C GLN A 442 -2.33 15.32 7.55
N TYR A 443 -2.48 14.17 8.23
CA TYR A 443 -1.40 13.59 9.01
C TYR A 443 -0.48 12.67 8.19
N CYS A 444 -0.80 12.43 6.92
CA CYS A 444 -0.13 11.47 6.04
C CYS A 444 0.29 12.09 4.70
N LEU A 445 -0.59 12.89 4.10
CA LEU A 445 -0.40 13.49 2.79
C LEU A 445 0.02 14.97 2.93
N PRO A 446 0.83 15.47 1.99
CA PRO A 446 1.09 16.90 1.85
C PRO A 446 -0.20 17.70 1.59
N ASP A 447 -0.17 18.98 1.94
CA ASP A 447 -1.32 19.90 1.78
C ASP A 447 -1.74 19.99 0.30
N GLU A 448 -0.78 19.98 -0.62
CA GLU A 448 -1.01 20.05 -2.07
C GLU A 448 -1.88 18.88 -2.58
N ALA A 449 -1.68 17.68 -2.02
CA ALA A 449 -2.50 16.52 -2.36
C ALA A 449 -3.95 16.68 -1.86
N ILE A 450 -4.12 17.26 -0.68
CA ILE A 450 -5.42 17.47 -0.03
C ILE A 450 -6.20 18.57 -0.74
N ASP A 451 -5.52 19.68 -1.03
CA ASP A 451 -6.05 20.81 -1.79
C ASP A 451 -6.46 20.36 -3.19
N ALA A 452 -5.68 19.49 -3.82
CA ALA A 452 -6.03 18.89 -5.11
C ALA A 452 -7.23 17.91 -5.03
N GLY A 453 -7.67 17.54 -3.83
CA GLY A 453 -8.90 16.79 -3.58
C GLY A 453 -8.71 15.34 -3.12
N ALA A 454 -7.52 14.96 -2.65
CA ALA A 454 -7.30 13.66 -2.02
C ALA A 454 -8.19 13.50 -0.78
N TRP A 455 -9.15 12.55 -0.82
CA TRP A 455 -10.13 12.36 0.25
C TRP A 455 -10.37 10.88 0.57
N PRO A 456 -9.54 10.24 1.41
CA PRO A 456 -9.51 8.79 1.62
C PRO A 456 -10.63 8.22 2.50
N GLN A 457 -11.83 8.83 2.50
CA GLN A 457 -12.95 8.46 3.39
C GLN A 457 -13.74 7.21 2.94
N TRP A 458 -13.03 6.12 2.65
CA TRP A 458 -13.64 4.82 2.32
C TRP A 458 -13.40 3.75 3.39
N GLY A 459 -12.56 4.00 4.40
CA GLY A 459 -12.22 3.03 5.43
C GLY A 459 -11.79 1.68 4.85
N ASN A 460 -12.30 0.59 5.41
CA ASN A 460 -12.01 -0.77 4.92
C ASN A 460 -12.92 -1.23 3.77
N ARG A 461 -13.85 -0.39 3.27
CA ARG A 461 -14.78 -0.78 2.19
C ARG A 461 -14.09 -0.94 0.83
N LYS A 462 -12.89 -0.38 0.68
CA LYS A 462 -12.07 -0.47 -0.54
C LYS A 462 -10.63 -0.86 -0.20
N PRO A 463 -10.36 -2.13 0.16
CA PRO A 463 -9.02 -2.56 0.53
C PRO A 463 -8.01 -2.36 -0.61
N GLY A 464 -6.84 -1.84 -0.26
CA GLY A 464 -5.74 -1.53 -1.17
C GLY A 464 -5.85 -0.18 -1.88
N TYR A 465 -6.99 0.52 -1.78
CA TYR A 465 -7.11 1.87 -2.34
C TYR A 465 -6.32 2.85 -1.49
N HIS A 466 -5.52 3.68 -2.13
CA HIS A 466 -4.67 4.67 -1.48
C HIS A 466 -4.35 5.85 -2.40
N TYR A 467 -3.89 6.93 -1.78
CA TYR A 467 -3.12 7.99 -2.42
C TYR A 467 -1.63 7.79 -2.10
N ALA A 468 -0.75 8.17 -3.02
CA ALA A 468 0.69 8.13 -2.84
C ALA A 468 1.29 9.51 -3.15
N ALA A 469 2.07 10.05 -2.22
CA ALA A 469 2.71 11.36 -2.33
C ALA A 469 4.18 11.27 -1.89
N GLY A 470 5.03 12.12 -2.48
CA GLY A 470 6.49 12.03 -2.36
C GLY A 470 7.06 10.83 -3.14
N LEU A 471 8.20 10.30 -2.71
CA LEU A 471 8.93 9.18 -3.31
C LEU A 471 9.25 9.41 -4.80
N GLY A 472 9.54 10.66 -5.16
CA GLY A 472 9.80 11.11 -6.53
C GLY A 472 8.55 11.14 -7.43
N ILE A 473 7.35 10.85 -6.90
CA ILE A 473 6.10 10.91 -7.66
C ILE A 473 5.79 12.37 -8.03
N PRO A 474 5.50 12.68 -9.30
CA PRO A 474 5.05 14.01 -9.71
C PRO A 474 3.84 14.49 -8.91
N GLU A 475 3.86 15.76 -8.49
CA GLU A 475 2.85 16.36 -7.62
C GLU A 475 1.43 16.31 -8.22
N ASP A 476 1.34 16.48 -9.54
CA ASP A 476 0.10 16.36 -10.31
C ASP A 476 -0.55 14.96 -10.23
N ARG A 477 0.13 13.98 -9.63
CA ARG A 477 -0.38 12.63 -9.39
C ARG A 477 -0.79 12.35 -7.94
N TRP A 478 -0.44 13.19 -6.98
CA TRP A 478 -0.66 12.88 -5.55
C TRP A 478 -2.14 12.74 -5.17
N HIS A 479 -3.02 13.41 -5.91
CA HIS A 479 -4.48 13.33 -5.73
C HIS A 479 -5.13 12.18 -6.52
N ILE A 480 -4.38 11.44 -7.34
CA ILE A 480 -4.92 10.38 -8.19
C ILE A 480 -5.06 9.13 -7.33
N THR A 481 -6.28 8.59 -7.27
CA THR A 481 -6.53 7.37 -6.51
C THR A 481 -5.81 6.20 -7.17
N ALA A 482 -5.12 5.42 -6.36
CA ALA A 482 -4.46 4.19 -6.75
C ALA A 482 -5.02 2.97 -6.01
N ARG A 483 -4.70 1.78 -6.49
CA ARG A 483 -4.91 0.53 -5.77
C ARG A 483 -3.69 -0.37 -5.86
N THR A 484 -3.30 -0.91 -4.72
CA THR A 484 -2.28 -1.96 -4.58
C THR A 484 -2.66 -3.19 -5.41
N GLU A 485 -1.67 -3.83 -6.05
CA GLU A 485 -1.90 -5.09 -6.76
C GLU A 485 -2.23 -6.23 -5.79
N LEU A 486 -3.03 -7.19 -6.27
CA LEU A 486 -3.48 -8.34 -5.50
C LEU A 486 -2.53 -9.51 -5.74
N ALA A 487 -1.58 -9.70 -4.83
CA ALA A 487 -0.71 -10.87 -4.79
C ALA A 487 -1.22 -11.88 -3.75
N SER A 488 -1.20 -13.17 -4.09
CA SER A 488 -1.44 -14.22 -3.10
C SER A 488 -0.21 -14.39 -2.20
N LYS A 489 -0.42 -14.89 -0.97
CA LYS A 489 0.69 -15.21 -0.06
C LYS A 489 1.68 -16.20 -0.69
N ARG A 490 1.17 -17.15 -1.47
CA ARG A 490 1.97 -18.15 -2.19
C ARG A 490 2.84 -17.51 -3.26
N ASP A 491 2.27 -16.65 -4.11
CA ASP A 491 3.03 -15.99 -5.18
C ASP A 491 4.17 -15.13 -4.62
N GLN A 492 3.92 -14.40 -3.52
CA GLN A 492 4.97 -13.63 -2.84
C GLN A 492 6.06 -14.53 -2.26
N ALA A 493 5.67 -15.62 -1.59
CA ALA A 493 6.60 -16.59 -1.02
C ALA A 493 7.50 -17.22 -2.10
N ASP A 494 6.90 -17.63 -3.22
CA ASP A 494 7.62 -18.22 -4.35
C ASP A 494 8.58 -17.20 -4.99
N ALA A 495 8.15 -15.95 -5.18
CA ALA A 495 9.01 -14.88 -5.70
C ALA A 495 10.20 -14.60 -4.78
N ILE A 496 9.99 -14.50 -3.47
CA ILE A 496 11.07 -14.27 -2.49
C ILE A 496 12.01 -15.46 -2.43
N THR A 497 11.48 -16.69 -2.53
CA THR A 497 12.29 -17.92 -2.59
C THR A 497 13.18 -17.91 -3.83
N ALA A 498 12.63 -17.55 -4.99
CA ALA A 498 13.41 -17.37 -6.20
C ALA A 498 14.47 -16.27 -6.04
N GLY A 499 14.12 -15.18 -5.36
CA GLY A 499 15.01 -14.05 -5.07
C GLY A 499 16.22 -14.40 -4.19
N ALA A 500 16.18 -15.50 -3.43
CA ALA A 500 17.28 -15.90 -2.55
C ALA A 500 18.61 -16.12 -3.31
N ALA A 501 18.55 -16.52 -4.58
CA ALA A 501 19.75 -16.74 -5.40
C ALA A 501 20.42 -15.44 -5.87
N VAL A 502 19.72 -14.30 -5.82
CA VAL A 502 20.23 -13.01 -6.31
C VAL A 502 20.44 -12.00 -5.17
N ARG A 503 19.72 -12.13 -4.06
CA ARG A 503 19.77 -11.19 -2.94
C ARG A 503 21.19 -11.08 -2.36
N THR A 504 21.61 -9.84 -2.13
CA THR A 504 22.86 -9.55 -1.44
C THR A 504 22.65 -9.58 0.08
N PRO A 505 23.53 -10.23 0.86
CA PRO A 505 23.48 -10.14 2.32
C PRO A 505 23.78 -8.71 2.77
N LEU A 506 23.41 -8.35 4.01
CA LEU A 506 23.77 -7.06 4.60
C LEU A 506 25.28 -6.79 4.48
N ASP A 507 25.65 -5.55 4.14
CA ASP A 507 27.06 -5.16 4.03
C ASP A 507 27.79 -5.25 5.37
N THR A 508 29.09 -5.55 5.31
CA THR A 508 29.92 -5.81 6.51
C THR A 508 29.99 -4.61 7.43
N ILE A 509 30.06 -3.39 6.88
CA ILE A 509 30.14 -2.14 7.65
C ILE A 509 28.90 -1.98 8.53
N THR A 510 27.74 -2.24 7.95
CA THR A 510 26.46 -2.12 8.66
C THR A 510 26.28 -3.28 9.65
N ALA A 511 26.62 -4.51 9.25
CA ALA A 511 26.58 -5.67 10.13
C ALA A 511 27.49 -5.50 11.36
N GLU A 512 28.73 -5.05 11.17
CA GLU A 512 29.69 -4.77 12.26
C GLU A 512 29.21 -3.63 13.16
N ALA A 513 28.62 -2.58 12.59
CA ALA A 513 28.08 -1.46 13.37
C ALA A 513 26.90 -1.88 14.27
N PHE A 514 26.10 -2.86 13.85
CA PHE A 514 25.06 -3.46 14.67
C PHE A 514 25.59 -4.54 15.65
N GLY A 515 26.80 -5.05 15.43
CA GLY A 515 27.50 -5.96 16.34
C GLY A 515 26.65 -7.16 16.79
N ASP A 516 26.69 -7.43 18.09
CA ASP A 516 26.07 -8.62 18.70
C ASP A 516 24.55 -8.68 18.51
N LEU A 517 23.85 -7.53 18.46
CA LEU A 517 22.42 -7.51 18.21
C LEU A 517 22.08 -8.07 16.82
N TYR A 518 22.93 -7.81 15.83
CA TYR A 518 22.75 -8.36 14.49
C TYR A 518 23.16 -9.83 14.42
N VAL A 519 24.25 -10.22 15.08
CA VAL A 519 24.70 -11.62 15.11
C VAL A 519 23.65 -12.53 15.76
N ASN A 520 23.04 -12.08 16.87
CA ASN A 520 22.05 -12.83 17.64
C ASN A 520 20.60 -12.59 17.18
N ARG A 521 20.41 -12.02 15.99
CA ARG A 521 19.06 -11.72 15.48
C ARG A 521 18.29 -12.99 15.15
N THR A 522 16.96 -12.88 15.17
CA THR A 522 16.07 -13.90 14.62
C THR A 522 16.25 -13.98 13.11
N THR A 523 16.35 -15.17 12.54
CA THR A 523 16.35 -15.41 11.09
C THR A 523 15.38 -16.51 10.72
N TYR A 524 14.92 -16.50 9.46
CA TYR A 524 14.04 -17.54 8.93
C TYR A 524 14.53 -17.97 7.56
N ASP A 525 14.65 -19.29 7.33
CA ASP A 525 15.15 -19.82 6.07
C ASP A 525 14.04 -20.26 5.10
N ALA A 526 12.78 -20.25 5.54
CA ALA A 526 11.64 -20.72 4.77
C ALA A 526 10.36 -19.91 5.05
N PRO A 527 9.43 -19.81 4.08
CA PRO A 527 8.15 -19.15 4.29
C PRO A 527 7.27 -19.93 5.27
N LEU A 528 6.36 -19.23 5.93
CA LEU A 528 5.23 -19.82 6.66
C LEU A 528 3.98 -19.73 5.79
N LEU A 529 3.60 -20.84 5.17
CA LEU A 529 2.38 -20.96 4.36
C LEU A 529 1.37 -21.87 5.08
N PRO A 530 0.06 -21.70 4.83
CA PRO A 530 -0.94 -22.66 5.28
C PRO A 530 -0.62 -24.05 4.73
N LYS A 531 -0.74 -25.10 5.56
CA LYS A 531 -0.65 -26.49 5.09
C LYS A 531 -1.80 -26.77 4.11
N GLU A 532 -1.51 -27.37 2.96
CA GLU A 532 -2.56 -27.81 2.03
C GLU A 532 -3.30 -29.04 2.60
N GLU A 533 -4.61 -29.14 2.41
CA GLU A 533 -5.39 -30.31 2.83
C GLU A 533 -4.87 -31.57 2.09
N GLY A 534 -4.15 -32.45 2.79
CA GLY A 534 -3.65 -33.72 2.26
C GLY A 534 -2.13 -33.93 2.34
N GLU A 535 -1.35 -33.00 2.90
CA GLU A 535 0.05 -33.26 3.25
C GLU A 535 0.14 -34.07 4.56
N ASP A 536 0.36 -35.39 4.44
CA ASP A 536 0.65 -36.28 5.57
C ASP A 536 1.87 -35.79 6.35
N ASP A 537 1.74 -35.73 7.69
CA ASP A 537 2.80 -35.34 8.63
C ASP A 537 4.05 -36.21 8.45
N THR A 538 4.96 -35.75 7.59
CA THR A 538 6.35 -36.17 7.64
C THR A 538 7.05 -35.14 8.51
N PRO A 539 7.48 -35.46 9.74
CA PRO A 539 8.15 -34.48 10.59
C PRO A 539 9.39 -33.96 9.86
N GLN A 540 9.33 -32.69 9.46
CA GLN A 540 10.44 -31.98 8.87
C GLN A 540 11.56 -31.95 9.91
N GLN A 541 12.63 -32.66 9.59
CA GLN A 541 13.79 -32.88 10.45
C GLN A 541 14.40 -31.52 10.80
N ALA A 542 14.20 -31.08 12.04
CA ALA A 542 14.92 -29.96 12.59
C ALA A 542 16.43 -30.22 12.48
N ALA A 543 17.19 -29.20 12.08
CA ALA A 543 18.64 -29.23 12.12
C ALA A 543 19.12 -29.58 13.54
N PRO A 544 20.21 -30.36 13.69
CA PRO A 544 20.61 -30.89 14.99
C PRO A 544 21.14 -29.77 15.91
N ALA A 545 20.52 -29.62 17.07
CA ALA A 545 21.09 -28.88 18.19
C ALA A 545 22.37 -29.56 18.70
N PRO A 546 23.37 -28.81 19.20
CA PRO A 546 24.59 -29.40 19.75
C PRO A 546 24.29 -30.26 20.98
N THR A 547 24.86 -31.47 20.98
CA THR A 547 24.71 -32.52 22.00
C THR A 547 25.20 -32.07 23.38
N ALA A 548 24.28 -31.99 24.35
CA ALA A 548 24.61 -32.06 25.78
C ALA A 548 24.54 -33.53 26.27
N PRO A 549 25.41 -33.98 27.19
CA PRO A 549 25.45 -35.39 27.60
C PRO A 549 24.25 -35.80 28.47
N ALA A 550 23.75 -37.00 28.20
CA ALA A 550 22.66 -37.65 28.91
C ALA A 550 23.02 -38.01 30.36
N THR A 551 22.08 -37.81 31.30
CA THR A 551 21.59 -38.83 32.26
C THR A 551 20.60 -38.22 33.27
N ALA A 552 19.33 -38.66 33.26
CA ALA A 552 18.48 -38.92 34.43
C ALA A 552 17.10 -39.46 33.99
N PRO A 553 16.44 -40.33 34.81
CA PRO A 553 15.41 -41.26 34.35
C PRO A 553 13.98 -40.68 34.27
N VAL A 554 13.18 -41.36 33.44
CA VAL A 554 11.78 -41.10 33.08
C VAL A 554 10.84 -41.11 34.29
N ALA A 555 10.06 -40.04 34.45
CA ALA A 555 8.88 -39.98 35.32
C ALA A 555 7.59 -40.30 34.51
N PRO A 556 6.53 -40.88 35.11
CA PRO A 556 5.37 -41.37 34.38
C PRO A 556 4.48 -40.25 33.84
N ALA A 557 3.86 -40.51 32.68
CA ALA A 557 3.00 -39.59 31.94
C ALA A 557 1.76 -39.15 32.74
N ALA A 558 1.51 -37.83 32.74
CA ALA A 558 0.24 -37.24 33.14
C ALA A 558 -0.80 -37.40 32.01
N PRO A 559 -2.10 -37.57 32.33
CA PRO A 559 -3.13 -37.78 31.32
C PRO A 559 -3.37 -36.52 30.47
N ALA A 560 -3.74 -36.74 29.21
CA ALA A 560 -4.04 -35.71 28.24
C ALA A 560 -5.20 -34.81 28.69
N TYR A 561 -4.96 -33.51 28.76
CA TYR A 561 -5.98 -32.50 28.95
C TYR A 561 -6.68 -32.22 27.62
N SER A 562 -7.92 -32.68 27.48
CA SER A 562 -8.86 -32.22 26.46
C SER A 562 -9.57 -30.97 26.99
N GLY A 563 -9.28 -29.81 26.40
CA GLY A 563 -9.96 -28.56 26.75
C GLY A 563 -11.45 -28.59 26.41
N PRO A 564 -12.31 -27.88 27.18
CA PRO A 564 -13.71 -27.71 26.83
C PRO A 564 -13.88 -26.66 25.71
N PRO A 565 -14.95 -26.76 24.90
CA PRO A 565 -15.20 -25.85 23.79
C PRO A 565 -15.69 -24.47 24.28
N ASP A 566 -15.51 -23.47 23.43
CA ASP A 566 -15.93 -22.08 23.61
C ASP A 566 -17.38 -21.96 24.11
N GLU A 567 -17.58 -21.38 25.29
CA GLU A 567 -18.88 -20.84 25.72
C GLU A 567 -18.71 -19.43 26.30
N GLU A 568 -19.68 -18.59 25.93
CA GLU A 568 -19.81 -17.18 26.21
C GLU A 568 -19.81 -16.88 27.72
N MET A 569 -19.17 -15.77 28.07
CA MET A 569 -19.01 -15.28 29.44
C MET A 569 -20.35 -14.80 30.00
N ASP A 570 -21.02 -15.63 30.81
CA ASP A 570 -22.22 -15.26 31.56
C ASP A 570 -22.11 -15.69 33.04
N GLY A 571 -22.38 -14.74 33.95
CA GLY A 571 -22.73 -14.91 35.37
C GLY A 571 -21.93 -15.87 36.25
N VAL A 572 -21.04 -15.34 37.12
CA VAL A 572 -20.47 -16.11 38.25
C VAL A 572 -21.60 -16.56 39.19
N ASP A 573 -21.70 -17.87 39.42
CA ASP A 573 -22.68 -18.52 40.29
C ASP A 573 -22.52 -18.06 41.76
N PRO A 574 -23.54 -17.41 42.36
CA PRO A 574 -23.50 -16.91 43.74
C PRO A 574 -23.17 -17.98 44.77
N ASP A 575 -23.52 -19.25 44.52
CA ASP A 575 -23.30 -20.35 45.45
C ASP A 575 -21.81 -20.75 45.53
N THR A 576 -21.04 -20.47 44.48
CA THR A 576 -19.59 -20.72 44.45
C THR A 576 -18.85 -19.67 45.27
N MET A 577 -19.21 -18.39 45.13
CA MET A 577 -18.63 -17.31 45.94
C MET A 577 -18.95 -17.46 47.44
N ALA A 578 -20.15 -17.92 47.78
CA ALA A 578 -20.53 -18.14 49.19
C ALA A 578 -19.63 -19.20 49.86
N ARG A 579 -19.29 -20.27 49.14
CA ARG A 579 -18.39 -21.32 49.65
C ARG A 579 -16.96 -20.84 49.84
N GLU A 580 -16.42 -20.08 48.90
CA GLU A 580 -15.05 -19.53 49.02
C GLU A 580 -14.94 -18.55 50.19
N VAL A 581 -15.98 -17.75 50.43
CA VAL A 581 -16.02 -16.83 51.58
C VAL A 581 -16.07 -17.59 52.91
N GLU A 582 -16.79 -18.72 52.97
CA GLU A 582 -16.89 -19.53 54.18
C GLU A 582 -15.56 -20.25 54.50
N GLU A 583 -14.86 -20.78 53.49
CA GLU A 583 -13.51 -21.35 53.66
C GLU A 583 -12.48 -20.30 54.14
N LEU A 584 -12.54 -19.09 53.61
CA LEU A 584 -11.67 -17.99 54.05
C LEU A 584 -11.95 -17.57 55.49
N ASN A 585 -13.21 -17.59 55.92
CA ASN A 585 -13.58 -17.30 57.29
C ASN A 585 -13.09 -18.38 58.26
N GLU A 586 -13.19 -19.67 57.89
CA GLU A 586 -12.62 -20.77 58.70
C GLU A 586 -11.09 -20.67 58.81
N MET A 587 -10.39 -20.34 57.72
CA MET A 587 -8.95 -20.12 57.78
C MET A 587 -8.57 -18.94 58.68
N LEU A 588 -9.33 -17.85 58.64
CA LEU A 588 -9.09 -16.69 59.50
C LEU A 588 -9.37 -17.01 60.97
N GLN A 589 -10.44 -17.77 61.25
CA GLN A 589 -10.79 -18.19 62.61
C GLN A 589 -9.69 -19.05 63.23
N ASN A 590 -9.13 -20.00 62.48
CA ASN A 590 -8.04 -20.85 62.95
C ASN A 590 -6.76 -20.05 63.25
N VAL A 591 -6.45 -19.00 62.49
CA VAL A 591 -5.31 -18.12 62.76
C VAL A 591 -5.54 -17.26 64.01
N LEU A 592 -6.78 -16.85 64.26
CA LEU A 592 -7.13 -16.05 65.44
C LEU A 592 -7.19 -16.89 66.73
N ASP A 593 -7.56 -18.17 66.64
CA ASP A 593 -7.58 -19.10 67.78
C ASP A 593 -6.18 -19.60 68.18
N GLU A 594 -5.16 -19.44 67.31
CA GLU A 594 -3.75 -19.75 67.59
C GLU A 594 -2.98 -18.58 68.25
N ASP A 595 -3.62 -17.42 68.48
CA ASP A 595 -3.01 -16.30 69.20
C ASP A 595 -3.08 -16.55 70.72
N PRO A 596 -1.95 -16.59 71.46
CA PRO A 596 -1.96 -16.83 72.91
C PRO A 596 -2.79 -15.76 73.65
N GLU A 597 -3.58 -16.19 74.65
CA GLU A 597 -4.57 -15.33 75.31
C GLU A 597 -3.96 -14.02 75.88
N PRO A 598 -4.72 -12.90 75.86
CA PRO A 598 -4.23 -11.60 76.29
C PRO A 598 -3.97 -11.61 77.80
N GLY A 599 -2.69 -11.72 78.17
CA GLY A 599 -2.22 -11.73 79.55
C GLY A 599 -0.83 -12.31 79.71
N GLU A 600 -0.34 -13.09 78.73
CA GLU A 600 1.00 -13.70 78.80
C GLU A 600 2.13 -12.66 78.75
N TYR A 601 1.88 -11.44 78.26
CA TYR A 601 2.89 -10.38 78.14
C TYR A 601 2.73 -9.21 79.12
N ASP A 602 1.73 -9.24 80.00
CA ASP A 602 1.44 -8.15 80.96
C ASP A 602 2.57 -7.91 81.99
N HIS A 603 3.50 -8.85 82.09
CA HIS A 603 4.64 -8.78 82.99
C HIS A 603 5.89 -8.14 82.37
N LEU A 604 5.89 -7.88 81.04
CA LEU A 604 7.01 -7.24 80.34
C LEU A 604 6.79 -5.73 80.32
N ARG A 605 7.57 -4.97 81.08
CA ARG A 605 7.57 -3.51 81.00
C ARG A 605 8.71 -3.05 80.11
N ILE A 606 8.47 -1.98 79.34
CA ILE A 606 9.48 -1.33 78.48
C ILE A 606 10.70 -0.84 79.31
N GLU A 607 10.50 -0.66 80.61
CA GLU A 607 11.49 -0.22 81.58
C GLU A 607 12.38 -1.36 82.13
N ASP A 608 12.05 -2.62 81.85
CA ASP A 608 12.79 -3.77 82.36
C ASP A 608 14.14 -3.89 81.64
N GLU A 609 15.22 -3.88 82.42
CA GLU A 609 16.59 -3.95 81.91
C GLU A 609 16.87 -5.38 81.43
N ILE A 610 17.10 -5.54 80.13
CA ILE A 610 17.41 -6.83 79.51
C ILE A 610 18.80 -7.25 80.00
N GLU A 611 18.89 -8.34 80.76
CA GLU A 611 20.18 -8.91 81.15
C GLU A 611 21.00 -9.24 79.88
N PRO A 612 22.29 -8.87 79.83
CA PRO A 612 23.13 -9.29 78.74
C PRO A 612 23.16 -10.82 78.70
N PRO A 613 23.13 -11.43 77.50
CA PRO A 613 23.17 -12.88 77.39
C PRO A 613 24.42 -13.42 78.08
N ALA A 614 24.30 -14.58 78.73
CA ALA A 614 25.42 -15.26 79.38
C ALA A 614 26.58 -15.47 78.38
N ASP A 615 27.83 -15.47 78.87
CA ASP A 615 29.06 -15.56 78.07
C ASP A 615 29.14 -16.81 77.15
N ASP A 616 28.23 -17.76 77.32
CA ASP A 616 28.07 -19.00 76.56
C ASP A 616 26.85 -19.02 75.61
N ALA A 617 26.16 -17.88 75.43
CA ALA A 617 25.13 -17.76 74.42
C ALA A 617 25.73 -17.94 73.01
N PRO A 618 25.14 -18.78 72.13
CA PRO A 618 25.65 -18.99 70.79
C PRO A 618 25.58 -17.67 70.01
N VAL A 619 26.73 -17.04 69.82
CA VAL A 619 26.88 -15.95 68.87
C VAL A 619 26.61 -16.55 67.50
N PHE A 620 25.52 -16.11 66.85
CA PHE A 620 25.30 -16.38 65.44
C PHE A 620 26.34 -15.61 64.63
N GLU A 621 27.55 -16.17 64.53
CA GLU A 621 28.50 -15.77 63.53
C GLU A 621 27.95 -16.23 62.18
N LEU A 622 27.34 -15.30 61.44
CA LEU A 622 27.19 -15.41 60.00
C LEU A 622 28.61 -15.51 59.43
N GLY A 623 29.10 -16.74 59.29
CA GLY A 623 30.39 -17.04 58.69
C GLY A 623 30.42 -16.48 57.27
N SER A 624 30.92 -15.27 57.12
CA SER A 624 31.45 -14.82 55.84
C SER A 624 32.82 -15.44 55.71
N ASP A 625 32.92 -16.55 54.98
CA ASP A 625 34.21 -17.00 54.46
C ASP A 625 34.84 -15.83 53.70
N ASP A 626 35.84 -15.19 54.33
CA ASP A 626 36.58 -14.05 53.79
C ASP A 626 37.40 -14.41 52.52
N SER A 627 37.38 -15.69 52.12
CA SER A 627 38.12 -16.23 50.98
C SER A 627 37.49 -15.97 49.61
N ASP A 628 36.31 -15.37 49.52
CA ASP A 628 35.60 -15.17 48.24
C ASP A 628 35.36 -13.69 47.87
N LYS A 629 36.04 -12.77 48.56
CA LYS A 629 35.98 -11.33 48.28
C LYS A 629 36.81 -10.95 47.05
N LEU A 630 36.15 -10.47 46.01
CA LEU A 630 36.75 -9.94 44.79
C LEU A 630 37.32 -8.54 45.03
N THR A 631 38.50 -8.25 44.47
CA THR A 631 38.98 -6.87 44.36
C THR A 631 38.09 -6.06 43.41
N SER A 632 38.17 -4.73 43.44
CA SER A 632 37.41 -3.86 42.53
C SER A 632 37.67 -4.17 41.05
N GLU A 633 38.89 -4.57 40.68
CA GLU A 633 39.25 -4.90 39.30
C GLU A 633 38.71 -6.27 38.89
N GLN A 634 38.81 -7.27 39.78
CA GLN A 634 38.23 -8.59 39.56
C GLN A 634 36.70 -8.55 39.52
N GLY A 635 36.06 -7.71 40.34
CA GLY A 635 34.61 -7.48 40.29
C GLY A 635 34.16 -6.86 38.97
N ARG A 636 34.94 -5.91 38.42
CA ARG A 636 34.67 -5.34 37.10
C ARG A 636 34.81 -6.39 36.00
N GLN A 637 35.88 -7.18 36.05
CA GLN A 637 36.10 -8.26 35.09
C GLN A 637 34.95 -9.29 35.14
N ALA A 638 34.54 -9.72 36.34
CA ALA A 638 33.41 -10.63 36.52
C ALA A 638 32.08 -10.05 36.00
N LEU A 639 31.85 -8.74 36.21
CA LEU A 639 30.69 -8.06 35.63
C LEU A 639 30.74 -8.08 34.10
N TYR A 640 31.90 -7.80 33.50
CA TYR A 640 32.05 -7.77 32.05
C TYR A 640 31.90 -9.17 31.43
N GLU A 641 32.47 -10.19 32.07
CA GLU A 641 32.30 -11.60 31.68
C GLU A 641 30.84 -12.05 31.77
N ARG A 642 30.11 -11.61 32.82
CA ARG A 642 28.68 -11.91 32.94
C ARG A 642 27.86 -11.23 31.84
N LEU A 643 28.14 -9.97 31.52
CA LEU A 643 27.46 -9.26 30.45
C LEU A 643 27.77 -9.90 29.09
N ASP A 644 29.02 -10.28 28.82
CA ASP A 644 29.43 -11.00 27.61
C ASP A 644 28.74 -12.37 27.52
N GLN A 645 28.67 -13.12 28.62
CA GLN A 645 27.93 -14.38 28.68
C GLN A 645 26.46 -14.16 28.33
N TRP A 646 25.80 -13.15 28.91
CA TRP A 646 24.40 -12.85 28.62
C TRP A 646 24.18 -12.46 27.16
N VAL A 647 25.09 -11.68 26.56
CA VAL A 647 25.04 -11.38 25.13
C VAL A 647 25.12 -12.67 24.30
N ARG A 648 26.04 -13.59 24.62
CA ARG A 648 26.16 -14.89 23.93
C ARG A 648 24.95 -15.80 24.13
N GLU A 649 24.30 -15.71 25.29
CA GLU A 649 23.07 -16.43 25.61
C GLU A 649 21.81 -15.76 25.02
N GLY A 650 21.96 -14.59 24.38
CA GLY A 650 20.84 -13.81 23.81
C GLY A 650 20.01 -13.04 24.86
N LYS A 651 20.48 -12.95 26.10
CA LYS A 651 19.89 -12.08 27.14
C LYS A 651 20.37 -10.65 26.93
N ASN A 652 19.50 -9.82 26.36
CA ASN A 652 19.82 -8.44 25.94
C ASN A 652 19.35 -7.35 26.94
N SER A 653 18.92 -7.72 28.14
CA SER A 653 18.59 -6.76 29.20
C SER A 653 18.82 -7.36 30.58
N PHE A 654 19.06 -6.51 31.58
CA PHE A 654 19.22 -6.94 32.97
C PHE A 654 18.76 -5.86 33.95
N ALA A 655 18.45 -6.27 35.18
CA ALA A 655 18.22 -5.37 36.30
C ALA A 655 19.39 -5.41 37.29
N PRO A 656 19.63 -4.38 38.11
CA PRO A 656 20.66 -4.38 39.14
C PRO A 656 20.62 -5.62 40.06
N ARG A 657 19.41 -6.16 40.31
CA ARG A 657 19.25 -7.37 41.12
C ARG A 657 19.96 -8.60 40.52
N ASP A 658 20.09 -8.67 39.19
CA ASP A 658 20.64 -9.81 38.46
C ASP A 658 22.17 -9.91 38.57
N VAL A 659 22.83 -8.87 39.10
CA VAL A 659 24.29 -8.81 39.32
C VAL A 659 24.63 -8.63 40.81
N THR A 660 23.64 -8.77 41.70
CA THR A 660 23.82 -8.59 43.15
C THR A 660 24.84 -9.57 43.71
N ASP A 661 24.90 -10.79 43.16
CA ASP A 661 25.87 -11.82 43.50
C ASP A 661 27.32 -11.35 43.30
N ILE A 662 27.58 -10.62 42.21
CA ILE A 662 28.89 -10.04 41.92
C ILE A 662 29.15 -8.85 42.83
N VAL A 663 28.15 -7.98 43.01
CA VAL A 663 28.26 -6.75 43.80
C VAL A 663 28.55 -7.03 45.28
N ILE A 664 27.93 -8.06 45.88
CA ILE A 664 28.17 -8.46 47.27
C ILE A 664 29.57 -9.03 47.47
N ARG A 665 30.12 -9.71 46.46
CA ARG A 665 31.47 -10.28 46.52
C ARG A 665 32.56 -9.23 46.40
N VAL A 666 32.27 -8.01 45.92
CA VAL A 666 33.27 -6.93 45.89
C VAL A 666 33.58 -6.49 47.32
N GLY A 667 34.82 -6.68 47.77
CA GLY A 667 35.28 -6.39 49.14
C GLY A 667 35.39 -4.90 49.49
N LEU A 668 34.44 -4.07 49.07
CA LEU A 668 34.37 -2.63 49.32
C LEU A 668 33.26 -2.31 50.33
N SER A 669 33.45 -1.27 51.14
CA SER A 669 32.46 -0.81 52.13
C SER A 669 31.20 -0.20 51.50
N ASP A 670 31.27 0.25 50.24
CA ASP A 670 30.17 0.87 49.50
C ASP A 670 30.06 0.25 48.08
N THR A 671 29.57 -0.99 48.05
CA THR A 671 29.40 -1.78 46.82
C THR A 671 28.36 -1.18 45.87
N LYS A 672 27.34 -0.49 46.42
CA LYS A 672 26.30 0.21 45.66
C LYS A 672 26.90 1.35 44.83
N ARG A 673 27.71 2.22 45.45
CA ARG A 673 28.38 3.32 44.72
C ARG A 673 29.40 2.81 43.70
N TRP A 674 30.07 1.68 43.98
CA TRP A 674 30.95 1.04 43.02
C TRP A 674 30.19 0.58 41.78
N PHE A 675 29.07 -0.12 41.95
CA PHE A 675 28.24 -0.60 40.83
C PHE A 675 27.73 0.56 39.97
N TYR A 676 27.19 1.62 40.59
CA TYR A 676 26.73 2.78 39.83
C TYR A 676 27.84 3.47 39.03
N ARG A 677 29.07 3.51 39.56
CA ARG A 677 30.22 4.01 38.79
C ARG A 677 30.55 3.12 37.58
N GLN A 678 30.48 1.80 37.72
CA GLN A 678 30.69 0.88 36.59
C GLN A 678 29.55 1.00 35.57
N ARG A 679 28.30 1.10 36.03
CA ARG A 679 27.13 1.37 35.19
C ARG A 679 27.33 2.65 34.39
N ASP A 680 27.70 3.75 35.03
CA ASP A 680 27.90 5.05 34.36
C ASP A 680 29.00 4.95 33.30
N ALA A 681 30.08 4.23 33.58
CA ALA A 681 31.13 3.97 32.60
C ALA A 681 30.64 3.11 31.42
N LEU A 682 29.78 2.11 31.66
CA LEU A 682 29.18 1.28 30.62
C LEU A 682 28.16 2.05 29.78
N LEU A 683 27.42 2.99 30.38
CA LEU A 683 26.51 3.91 29.70
C LEU A 683 27.29 4.88 28.80
N GLU A 684 28.36 5.49 29.32
CA GLU A 684 29.24 6.39 28.56
C GLU A 684 29.95 5.66 27.41
N ALA A 685 30.35 4.40 27.63
CA ALA A 685 30.92 3.55 26.60
C ALA A 685 29.87 3.02 25.59
N GLY A 686 28.57 3.29 25.77
CA GLY A 686 27.51 2.80 24.89
C GLY A 686 27.40 1.26 24.85
N VAL A 687 27.85 0.57 25.91
CA VAL A 687 27.71 -0.88 26.07
C VAL A 687 26.30 -1.22 26.54
N ILE A 688 25.77 -0.40 27.44
CA ILE A 688 24.40 -0.51 27.98
C ILE A 688 23.65 0.79 27.77
N SER A 689 22.32 0.76 27.87
CA SER A 689 21.44 1.92 27.84
C SER A 689 20.29 1.74 28.82
N GLU A 690 19.80 2.83 29.41
CA GLU A 690 18.67 2.76 30.34
C GLU A 690 17.37 2.41 29.61
N ASP A 691 16.55 1.55 30.21
CA ASP A 691 15.20 1.28 29.71
C ASP A 691 14.26 2.41 30.15
N GLU A 692 13.92 3.29 29.21
CA GLU A 692 13.07 4.47 29.43
C GLU A 692 11.55 4.16 29.32
N SER A 693 11.15 2.90 29.08
CA SER A 693 9.73 2.57 29.07
C SER A 693 9.14 2.52 30.48
N ASP A 694 7.83 2.76 30.61
CA ASP A 694 7.13 2.71 31.89
C ASP A 694 7.30 1.35 32.61
N GLU A 695 7.35 0.26 31.86
CA GLU A 695 7.56 -1.12 32.37
C GLU A 695 9.05 -1.47 32.63
N GLY A 696 9.93 -0.60 32.14
CA GLY A 696 11.38 -0.74 32.08
C GLY A 696 12.14 -0.08 33.22
N PHE A 697 11.47 0.75 34.03
CA PHE A 697 12.13 1.60 35.02
C PHE A 697 13.11 0.82 35.92
N GLY A 698 14.40 1.20 35.85
CA GLY A 698 15.48 0.57 36.60
C GLY A 698 16.10 -0.68 35.95
N LYS A 699 15.76 -0.99 34.69
CA LYS A 699 16.43 -2.00 33.86
C LYS A 699 17.39 -1.34 32.86
N TYR A 700 18.35 -2.14 32.39
CA TYR A 700 19.36 -1.73 31.41
C TYR A 700 19.33 -2.68 30.21
N ASP A 701 19.24 -2.11 29.01
CA ASP A 701 19.43 -2.81 27.75
C ASP A 701 20.93 -3.01 27.50
N ILE A 702 21.33 -4.20 27.06
CA ILE A 702 22.68 -4.50 26.62
C ILE A 702 22.72 -4.30 25.10
N LEU A 703 23.54 -3.37 24.63
CA LEU A 703 23.65 -3.01 23.21
C LEU A 703 24.80 -3.75 22.51
N ARG A 704 25.87 -4.04 23.23
CA ARG A 704 27.04 -4.82 22.77
C ARG A 704 27.78 -5.44 23.95
N SER A 705 28.64 -6.42 23.70
CA SER A 705 29.52 -6.96 24.72
C SER A 705 30.55 -5.91 25.20
N PRO A 706 30.85 -5.83 26.51
CA PRO A 706 31.97 -5.01 27.01
C PRO A 706 33.35 -5.59 26.65
N LEU A 707 33.41 -6.83 26.15
CA LEU A 707 34.64 -7.54 25.79
C LEU A 707 34.89 -7.63 24.28
N SER A 708 33.99 -7.08 23.45
CA SER A 708 34.08 -7.04 21.98
C SER A 708 34.90 -5.88 21.44
#